data_AF-A0A1H3PCG1-F1
#
_entry.id   AF-A0A1H3PCG1-F1
#
_cell.length_a   1.000
_cell.length_b   1.000
_cell.length_c   1.000
_cell.angle_alpha   90.00
_cell.angle_beta   90.00
_cell.angle_gamma   90.00
#
_symmetry.space_group_name_H-M   'P 1'
#
loop_
_entity.id
_entity.type
_entity.pdbx_description
1 polymer ?
#
loop_
_entity_poly.entity_id
_entity_poly.type
_entity_poly.pdbx_seq_one_letter_code
_entity_poly.pdbx_strand_id
1 'polypeptide(L)'
;MRRMRRRVRSLLAVALTTVVGAAVLVALPVTPAAASYGSTVTVTANEMHTTECLDRVWLVICDTPELFGVAVITQDNGQQVRCEMALPAAGGTDITTPNTVCNGRTITGDFRVNFELWEDDSTEGGSREQADLNPGTAKDWATQSLIGGRNNTHSWATSGGPSRAIFTVSVTARPTTITLNSPPTAGVPRDFDPRLGETLTISGYLSVPSALRFVITPLATGSGFVHYEANFYGGSFNITWDGRMSDGTYAAVGAYDITVVDPMDASTAQVGHARVIQRAGVGFTNMASQPASGWQYRSGPIVVNAVASVTGTFRMVVFRAGVEVFRTGDQRKAAGPIGFAWNGRHADGSWALPGSYVYTLQGNADDGRPFPPTSLTTNAVNPPPGFEVYALAEPGVPAVNPQAVPGTSIRAKVVAGDHNPRPAGRITVEMSPAGWISRPVALAPRVVKTCVQTDECQAVIPSDILAGDAVAYRITATEAEGVPDMATATADWRITDLNPPEPSQGPEVTLVPLWRASVPAAVNKDGKLTTRPLNQTLDVAYAPGTGYDTSTLAGARQFGNAVDDNAWQLLGVRGRIFPSSVATHWSQVGIWVQNIPVEVKVDPDSGALCARGPFSPVSFAEANGILHTVNCRDNATGNIFTADSPIVGWHEFHHDAYHEGDEYCCDGGYSFGAGINTYASLAECQRNGSDASTCNEISDSTGRTGWWRSDGPLSDVMISNTIERADDLRAAEAAFAKCGRAQC
;
A
#
# COMPACT_ATOMS: atom_id res chain seq x y z
N MET A 1 -18.24 -35.73 49.97
CA MET A 1 -18.08 -34.71 51.03
C MET A 1 -18.05 -33.35 50.34
N ARG A 2 -18.90 -32.33 50.52
CA ARG A 2 -19.99 -32.00 51.46
C ARG A 2 -21.18 -31.45 50.64
N ARG A 3 -22.40 -31.78 51.09
CA ARG A 3 -23.69 -31.21 50.66
C ARG A 3 -23.90 -29.83 51.30
N MET A 4 -24.63 -28.92 50.62
CA MET A 4 -25.88 -28.27 51.08
C MET A 4 -26.23 -27.10 50.12
N ARG A 5 -27.25 -27.24 49.27
CA ARG A 5 -28.68 -26.87 49.49
C ARG A 5 -28.95 -25.35 49.52
N ARG A 6 -29.32 -24.80 48.35
CA ARG A 6 -30.50 -23.92 48.13
C ARG A 6 -30.76 -23.78 46.62
N ARG A 7 -31.53 -24.72 46.05
CA ARG A 7 -32.17 -24.65 44.73
C ARG A 7 -33.56 -25.25 44.85
N VAL A 8 -34.57 -24.42 45.10
CA VAL A 8 -36.00 -24.59 44.75
C VAL A 8 -36.57 -23.17 44.67
N ARG A 9 -37.35 -22.89 43.60
CA ARG A 9 -37.93 -21.61 43.15
C ARG A 9 -37.10 -20.85 42.12
N SER A 10 -37.09 -21.38 40.90
CA SER A 10 -37.22 -20.67 39.60
C SER A 10 -37.17 -21.72 38.48
N LEU A 11 -38.14 -22.62 38.46
CA LEU A 11 -38.32 -23.65 37.41
C LEU A 11 -39.72 -23.48 36.84
N LEU A 12 -39.87 -22.45 36.00
CA LEU A 12 -40.97 -22.24 35.04
C LEU A 12 -40.63 -21.03 34.15
N ALA A 13 -39.45 -21.06 33.51
CA ALA A 13 -39.05 -20.00 32.58
C ALA A 13 -37.91 -20.41 31.61
N VAL A 14 -37.74 -21.69 31.25
CA VAL A 14 -36.88 -22.09 30.11
C VAL A 14 -37.42 -23.42 29.56
N ALA A 15 -38.49 -23.33 28.78
CA ALA A 15 -38.95 -24.37 27.86
C ALA A 15 -39.95 -23.77 26.86
N LEU A 16 -39.57 -22.70 26.15
CA LEU A 16 -40.31 -22.20 24.98
C LEU A 16 -39.48 -21.17 24.16
N THR A 17 -38.33 -21.56 23.60
CA THR A 17 -37.58 -20.68 22.66
C THR A 17 -36.92 -21.44 21.51
N THR A 18 -37.61 -22.46 21.00
CA THR A 18 -37.35 -23.03 19.68
C THR A 18 -38.71 -23.38 19.07
N VAL A 19 -38.99 -22.81 17.89
CA VAL A 19 -40.22 -22.89 17.11
C VAL A 19 -41.34 -21.92 17.54
N VAL A 20 -41.17 -20.64 17.18
CA VAL A 20 -42.29 -19.73 16.83
C VAL A 20 -41.91 -19.08 15.51
N GLY A 21 -42.35 -19.68 14.40
CA GLY A 21 -43.29 -19.05 13.46
C GLY A 21 -42.52 -18.15 12.48
N ALA A 22 -42.21 -18.54 11.24
CA ALA A 22 -43.20 -18.90 10.23
C ALA A 22 -44.55 -18.19 10.44
N ALA A 23 -44.51 -16.90 10.79
CA ALA A 23 -45.59 -16.01 10.43
C ALA A 23 -45.51 -15.86 8.92
N VAL A 24 -46.16 -16.80 8.24
CA VAL A 24 -46.90 -16.48 7.03
C VAL A 24 -47.67 -15.21 7.39
N LEU A 25 -47.14 -14.06 6.98
CA LEU A 25 -47.96 -12.88 6.76
C LEU A 25 -48.87 -13.28 5.61
N VAL A 26 -49.89 -14.08 5.96
CA VAL A 26 -51.16 -14.06 5.27
C VAL A 26 -51.49 -12.59 5.36
N ALA A 27 -51.38 -11.90 4.23
CA ALA A 27 -51.99 -10.62 4.04
C ALA A 27 -53.44 -10.82 4.50
N LEU A 28 -53.72 -10.40 5.74
CA LEU A 28 -55.06 -9.98 6.07
C LEU A 28 -55.39 -9.00 4.96
N PRO A 29 -56.52 -9.14 4.25
CA PRO A 29 -56.95 -8.09 3.36
C PRO A 29 -57.08 -6.87 4.27
N VAL A 30 -56.08 -5.99 4.20
CA VAL A 30 -56.20 -4.65 4.73
C VAL A 30 -57.35 -4.13 3.91
N THR A 31 -58.54 -4.04 4.52
CA THR A 31 -59.64 -3.31 3.93
C THR A 31 -59.03 -1.99 3.50
N PRO A 32 -59.06 -1.66 2.19
CA PRO A 32 -58.38 -0.47 1.70
C PRO A 32 -58.86 0.68 2.57
N ALA A 33 -57.92 1.35 3.25
CA ALA A 33 -58.26 2.58 3.94
C ALA A 33 -58.90 3.47 2.88
N ALA A 34 -60.18 3.74 3.08
CA ALA A 34 -61.00 4.66 2.32
C ALA A 34 -60.16 5.85 1.88
N ALA A 35 -60.19 6.12 0.58
CA ALA A 35 -59.24 7.01 -0.06
C ALA A 35 -59.44 8.44 0.46
N SER A 36 -58.45 8.97 1.20
CA SER A 36 -58.57 10.30 1.78
C SER A 36 -58.17 11.37 0.80
N TYR A 37 -59.15 11.85 0.06
CA TYR A 37 -58.98 13.00 -0.79
C TYR A 37 -59.49 14.26 -0.09
N GLY A 38 -58.89 15.41 -0.39
CA GLY A 38 -59.49 16.70 -0.03
C GLY A 38 -60.76 16.93 -0.84
N SER A 39 -61.85 17.31 -0.20
CA SER A 39 -63.09 17.67 -0.90
C SER A 39 -63.82 18.80 -0.22
N THR A 40 -64.64 19.51 -0.99
CA THR A 40 -65.66 20.39 -0.46
C THR A 40 -67.02 19.74 -0.62
N VAL A 41 -67.80 19.70 0.46
CA VAL A 41 -69.13 19.10 0.52
C VAL A 41 -70.17 20.17 0.73
N THR A 42 -71.15 20.20 -0.16
CA THR A 42 -72.35 21.04 -0.05
C THR A 42 -73.55 20.14 0.16
N VAL A 43 -74.40 20.48 1.12
CA VAL A 43 -75.66 19.77 1.41
C VAL A 43 -76.80 20.74 1.21
N THR A 44 -77.79 20.34 0.42
CA THR A 44 -78.98 21.14 0.09
C THR A 44 -80.23 20.36 0.45
N ALA A 45 -81.16 20.97 1.18
CA ALA A 45 -82.51 20.45 1.36
C ALA A 45 -83.35 20.93 0.18
N ASN A 46 -83.76 20.04 -0.71
CA ASN A 46 -84.51 20.38 -1.92
C ASN A 46 -86.02 20.45 -1.67
N GLU A 47 -86.54 19.53 -0.85
CA GLU A 47 -87.95 19.46 -0.47
C GLU A 47 -88.04 19.04 1.00
N MET A 48 -88.94 19.66 1.79
CA MET A 48 -89.29 19.21 3.16
C MET A 48 -90.79 19.46 3.41
N HIS A 49 -91.50 18.40 3.76
CA HIS A 49 -92.94 18.37 3.99
C HIS A 49 -93.26 17.71 5.33
N THR A 50 -94.26 18.23 6.05
CA THR A 50 -94.87 17.57 7.23
C THR A 50 -96.38 17.46 7.06
N THR A 51 -96.95 16.33 7.48
CA THR A 51 -98.42 16.13 7.52
C THR A 51 -98.96 15.94 8.93
N GLU A 52 -98.11 16.06 9.96
CA GLU A 52 -98.50 15.88 11.36
C GLU A 52 -98.63 17.21 12.11
N CYS A 53 -99.67 17.26 12.95
CA CYS A 53 -99.86 18.26 13.99
C CYS A 53 -99.11 17.79 15.23
N LEU A 54 -98.03 18.48 15.57
CA LEU A 54 -97.02 17.98 16.53
C LEU A 54 -97.33 18.36 17.97
N ASP A 55 -98.16 19.38 18.20
CA ASP A 55 -98.56 19.78 19.55
C ASP A 55 -99.91 19.15 19.94
N ARG A 56 -99.87 17.99 20.59
CA ARG A 56 -101.09 17.29 21.06
C ARG A 56 -101.68 17.86 22.35
N VAL A 57 -101.10 18.92 22.91
CA VAL A 57 -101.47 19.39 24.27
C VAL A 57 -102.73 20.27 24.25
N TRP A 58 -103.13 20.84 23.11
CA TRP A 58 -104.35 21.66 22.98
C TRP A 58 -105.21 21.24 21.77
N LEU A 59 -106.28 20.49 22.04
CA LEU A 59 -107.18 19.84 21.07
C LEU A 59 -107.96 20.74 20.07
N VAL A 60 -107.56 21.99 19.79
CA VAL A 60 -108.36 22.91 18.93
C VAL A 60 -107.58 23.80 17.93
N ILE A 61 -106.24 23.93 17.98
CA ILE A 61 -105.48 24.70 16.96
C ILE A 61 -104.19 23.94 16.60
N CYS A 62 -104.00 23.60 15.32
CA CYS A 62 -102.74 23.07 14.80
C CYS A 62 -101.92 24.22 14.23
N ASP A 63 -101.00 24.77 15.01
CA ASP A 63 -99.96 25.63 14.45
C ASP A 63 -98.99 24.75 13.64
N THR A 64 -98.62 25.25 12.46
CA THR A 64 -97.72 24.57 11.55
C THR A 64 -96.28 24.79 12.01
N PRO A 65 -95.48 23.71 12.21
CA PRO A 65 -94.13 23.81 12.77
C PRO A 65 -93.18 24.58 11.83
N GLU A 66 -92.26 25.37 12.40
CA GLU A 66 -91.15 25.96 11.65
C GLU A 66 -90.02 24.93 11.50
N LEU A 67 -90.02 24.24 10.36
CA LEU A 67 -89.05 23.17 10.08
C LEU A 67 -87.75 23.70 9.50
N PHE A 68 -86.62 23.22 10.03
CA PHE A 68 -85.33 23.38 9.39
C PHE A 68 -84.50 22.09 9.40
N GLY A 69 -83.60 21.97 8.42
CA GLY A 69 -82.76 20.81 8.21
C GLY A 69 -81.38 21.02 8.83
N VAL A 70 -80.85 19.95 9.42
CA VAL A 70 -79.49 19.90 9.94
C VAL A 70 -78.77 18.73 9.27
N ALA A 71 -77.50 18.93 8.93
CA ALA A 71 -76.64 17.92 8.36
C ALA A 71 -75.38 17.74 9.22
N VAL A 72 -75.13 16.51 9.68
CA VAL A 72 -73.92 16.14 10.42
C VAL A 72 -73.02 15.31 9.51
N ILE A 73 -71.93 15.91 9.07
CA ILE A 73 -70.91 15.24 8.25
C ILE A 73 -69.94 14.53 9.18
N THR A 74 -69.90 13.20 9.14
CA THR A 74 -68.97 12.37 9.90
C THR A 74 -67.86 11.86 8.97
N GLN A 75 -66.62 12.23 9.25
CA GLN A 75 -65.43 11.76 8.51
C GLN A 75 -64.93 10.42 9.06
N ASP A 76 -64.15 9.67 8.27
CA ASP A 76 -63.59 8.37 8.67
C ASP A 76 -62.73 8.42 9.96
N ASN A 77 -62.12 9.57 10.26
CA ASN A 77 -61.36 9.79 11.50
C ASN A 77 -62.26 10.06 12.73
N GLY A 78 -63.58 9.97 12.59
CA GLY A 78 -64.57 10.23 13.63
C GLY A 78 -64.89 11.71 13.87
N GLN A 79 -64.24 12.65 13.15
CA GLN A 79 -64.57 14.07 13.28
C GLN A 79 -65.95 14.35 12.66
N GLN A 80 -66.77 15.09 13.41
CA GLN A 80 -68.10 15.49 12.99
C GLN A 80 -68.15 16.99 12.76
N VAL A 81 -68.80 17.39 11.66
CA VAL A 81 -69.10 18.77 11.33
C VAL A 81 -70.60 18.90 11.19
N ARG A 82 -71.22 19.65 12.10
CA ARG A 82 -72.64 19.97 12.05
C ARG A 82 -72.85 21.25 11.23
N CYS A 83 -73.79 21.21 10.30
CA CYS A 83 -74.30 22.40 9.62
C CYS A 83 -75.80 22.50 9.82
N GLU A 84 -76.28 23.72 10.00
CA GLU A 84 -77.68 24.02 10.23
C GLU A 84 -78.14 24.98 9.14
N MET A 85 -79.32 24.71 8.60
CA MET A 85 -79.98 25.62 7.68
C MET A 85 -80.42 26.89 8.41
N ALA A 86 -80.39 28.05 7.75
CA ALA A 86 -81.04 29.24 8.28
C ALA A 86 -82.56 29.03 8.33
N LEU A 87 -83.21 29.52 9.39
CA LEU A 87 -84.67 29.41 9.55
C LEU A 87 -85.37 30.07 8.34
N PRO A 88 -86.25 29.35 7.64
CA PRO A 88 -87.12 29.98 6.63
C PRO A 88 -88.04 30.99 7.33
N ALA A 89 -88.39 32.09 6.65
CA ALA A 89 -89.22 33.15 7.22
C ALA A 89 -90.60 32.64 7.68
N ALA A 90 -91.13 33.28 8.73
CA ALA A 90 -92.22 32.82 9.59
C ALA A 90 -93.40 32.09 8.92
N GLY A 91 -93.79 30.96 9.52
CA GLY A 91 -95.08 30.31 9.33
C GLY A 91 -95.11 29.18 8.31
N GLY A 92 -94.74 27.97 8.72
CA GLY A 92 -95.49 26.75 8.40
C GLY A 92 -95.75 26.36 6.95
N THR A 93 -94.83 26.69 6.03
CA THR A 93 -94.94 26.31 4.62
C THR A 93 -93.96 25.20 4.28
N ASP A 94 -94.41 24.24 3.47
CA ASP A 94 -93.56 23.21 2.87
C ASP A 94 -92.38 23.86 2.15
N ILE A 95 -91.17 23.36 2.40
CA ILE A 95 -89.99 23.78 1.64
C ILE A 95 -90.08 23.07 0.30
N THR A 96 -90.39 23.84 -0.74
CA THR A 96 -90.48 23.36 -2.13
C THR A 96 -89.41 23.98 -3.02
N THR A 97 -88.55 24.83 -2.45
CA THR A 97 -87.39 25.45 -3.11
C THR A 97 -86.09 25.00 -2.43
N PRO A 98 -85.03 24.70 -3.22
CA PRO A 98 -83.78 24.24 -2.64
C PRO A 98 -83.12 25.26 -1.71
N ASN A 99 -82.78 24.83 -0.50
CA ASN A 99 -82.07 25.63 0.52
C ASN A 99 -80.79 24.94 0.98
N THR A 100 -79.70 25.71 1.08
CA THR A 100 -78.39 25.17 1.46
C THR A 100 -78.29 24.96 2.97
N VAL A 101 -77.99 23.73 3.38
CA VAL A 101 -77.77 23.31 4.78
C VAL A 101 -76.28 23.39 5.14
N CYS A 102 -75.41 22.81 4.29
CA CYS A 102 -73.96 22.97 4.38
C CYS A 102 -73.46 23.67 3.11
N ASN A 103 -72.71 24.76 3.23
CA ASN A 103 -72.07 25.40 2.09
C ASN A 103 -70.57 25.08 2.05
N GLY A 104 -70.13 24.25 1.10
CA GLY A 104 -68.72 24.07 0.75
C GLY A 104 -67.79 23.63 1.90
N ARG A 105 -68.23 22.75 2.80
CA ARG A 105 -67.42 22.29 3.94
C ARG A 105 -66.24 21.45 3.48
N THR A 106 -65.03 21.81 3.91
CA THR A 106 -63.85 21.01 3.59
C THR A 106 -63.81 19.75 4.45
N ILE A 107 -63.57 18.62 3.80
CA ILE A 107 -63.40 17.31 4.42
C ILE A 107 -62.17 16.61 3.86
N THR A 108 -61.68 15.62 4.60
CA THR A 108 -60.58 14.74 4.21
C THR A 108 -61.00 13.30 4.49
N GLY A 109 -60.99 12.43 3.47
CA GLY A 109 -61.50 11.06 3.68
C GLY A 109 -62.77 10.76 2.91
N ASP A 110 -63.21 9.51 3.02
CA ASP A 110 -64.60 9.20 2.82
C ASP A 110 -65.38 9.71 4.05
N PHE A 111 -66.68 9.89 3.86
CA PHE A 111 -67.52 10.53 4.87
C PHE A 111 -68.96 10.05 4.76
N ARG A 112 -69.73 10.27 5.81
CA ARG A 112 -71.17 10.06 5.82
C ARG A 112 -71.86 11.36 6.20
N VAL A 113 -73.06 11.57 5.70
CA VAL A 113 -73.89 12.69 6.11
C VAL A 113 -75.13 12.12 6.81
N ASN A 114 -75.34 12.51 8.06
CA ASN A 114 -76.58 12.26 8.77
C ASN A 114 -77.46 13.50 8.64
N PHE A 115 -78.74 13.29 8.33
CA PHE A 115 -79.71 14.36 8.22
C PHE A 115 -80.64 14.33 9.44
N GLU A 116 -80.89 15.49 10.04
CA GLU A 116 -81.84 15.68 11.13
C GLU A 116 -82.86 16.75 10.71
N LEU A 117 -84.10 16.62 11.20
CA LEU A 117 -85.16 17.62 11.05
C LEU A 117 -85.44 18.23 12.41
N TRP A 118 -85.40 19.55 12.48
CA TRP A 118 -85.57 20.31 13.72
C TRP A 118 -86.74 21.26 13.61
N GLU A 119 -87.33 21.56 14.75
CA GLU A 119 -88.39 22.54 14.91
C GLU A 119 -87.92 23.66 15.83
N ASP A 120 -88.23 24.90 15.46
CA ASP A 120 -88.03 26.05 16.33
C ASP A 120 -89.34 26.42 17.03
N ASP A 121 -89.43 26.14 18.33
CA ASP A 121 -90.52 26.64 19.16
C ASP A 121 -90.09 28.00 19.72
N SER A 122 -90.45 29.05 18.99
CA SER A 122 -90.14 30.44 19.35
C SER A 122 -90.81 30.89 20.67
N THR A 123 -91.66 30.09 21.31
CA THR A 123 -92.32 30.43 22.58
C THR A 123 -91.62 29.92 23.85
N GLU A 124 -90.83 28.83 23.79
CA GLU A 124 -90.10 28.27 24.95
C GLU A 124 -88.58 28.55 24.95
N GLY A 125 -88.07 29.34 24.00
CA GLY A 125 -86.71 29.87 24.02
C GLY A 125 -85.61 28.88 23.63
N GLY A 126 -85.87 28.02 22.64
CA GLY A 126 -84.81 27.26 21.97
C GLY A 126 -85.31 26.22 20.97
N SER A 127 -84.47 25.90 20.00
CA SER A 127 -84.71 24.84 19.02
C SER A 127 -84.70 23.46 19.69
N ARG A 128 -85.65 22.61 19.31
CA ARG A 128 -85.75 21.23 19.81
C ARG A 128 -85.67 20.25 18.65
N GLU A 129 -84.94 19.16 18.86
CA GLU A 129 -85.00 18.01 17.97
C GLU A 129 -86.42 17.45 18.09
N GLN A 130 -87.04 17.02 16.98
CA GLN A 130 -88.38 16.42 17.03
C GLN A 130 -88.37 15.05 17.73
N ALA A 131 -88.25 15.06 19.06
CA ALA A 131 -88.19 13.88 19.91
C ALA A 131 -89.57 13.41 20.40
N ASP A 132 -90.68 14.04 19.98
CA ASP A 132 -92.02 13.76 20.55
C ASP A 132 -92.99 13.01 19.61
N LEU A 133 -92.47 12.20 18.70
CA LEU A 133 -93.23 11.20 17.93
C LEU A 133 -92.86 9.79 18.39
N ASN A 134 -93.40 9.36 19.53
CA ASN A 134 -93.27 8.02 20.14
C ASN A 134 -91.85 7.51 20.47
N PRO A 135 -91.60 7.03 21.70
CA PRO A 135 -90.30 6.47 22.10
C PRO A 135 -90.10 5.08 21.45
N GLY A 136 -89.37 5.04 20.35
CA GLY A 136 -88.94 3.81 19.69
C GLY A 136 -88.48 4.06 18.25
N THR A 137 -87.16 4.10 18.06
CA THR A 137 -86.43 4.34 16.80
C THR A 137 -86.53 5.76 16.22
N ALA A 138 -85.77 6.70 16.77
CA ALA A 138 -85.28 7.84 15.98
C ALA A 138 -84.68 7.29 14.67
N LYS A 139 -85.15 7.78 13.53
CA LYS A 139 -84.62 7.35 12.23
C LYS A 139 -83.36 8.15 11.93
N ASP A 140 -82.20 7.58 12.23
CA ASP A 140 -80.92 8.05 11.71
C ASP A 140 -80.95 8.02 10.17
N TRP A 141 -81.24 9.16 9.52
CA TRP A 141 -81.17 9.29 8.07
C TRP A 141 -79.72 9.51 7.65
N ALA A 142 -78.96 8.43 7.53
CA ALA A 142 -77.57 8.48 7.12
C ALA A 142 -77.40 8.13 5.63
N THR A 143 -76.51 8.84 4.93
CA THR A 143 -75.98 8.35 3.66
C THR A 143 -75.16 7.07 3.89
N GLN A 144 -75.00 6.25 2.84
CA GLN A 144 -73.85 5.34 2.79
C GLN A 144 -72.55 6.15 2.79
N SER A 145 -71.41 5.51 3.06
CA SER A 145 -70.10 6.18 2.90
C SER A 145 -69.98 6.75 1.48
N LEU A 146 -69.77 8.05 1.42
CA LEU A 146 -69.48 8.80 0.20
C LEU A 146 -67.98 8.90 0.02
N ILE A 147 -67.54 8.64 -1.21
CA ILE A 147 -66.13 8.64 -1.56
C ILE A 147 -65.66 10.09 -1.70
N GLY A 148 -64.63 10.48 -0.95
CA GLY A 148 -63.98 11.77 -1.11
C GLY A 148 -63.32 11.91 -2.49
N GLY A 149 -63.00 13.12 -2.93
CA GLY A 149 -62.04 13.40 -4.01
C GLY A 149 -62.52 13.19 -5.42
N ARG A 150 -63.80 12.85 -5.59
CA ARG A 150 -64.43 12.76 -6.89
C ARG A 150 -65.62 13.69 -6.93
N ASN A 151 -65.72 14.44 -8.02
CA ASN A 151 -66.89 15.25 -8.28
C ASN A 151 -68.10 14.32 -8.39
N ASN A 152 -69.04 14.45 -7.47
CA ASN A 152 -70.22 13.61 -7.45
C ASN A 152 -71.39 14.34 -6.81
N THR A 153 -72.61 13.98 -7.17
CA THR A 153 -73.82 14.53 -6.58
C THR A 153 -74.84 13.43 -6.44
N HIS A 154 -75.38 13.32 -5.25
CA HIS A 154 -76.34 12.28 -4.90
C HIS A 154 -77.54 12.92 -4.19
N SER A 155 -78.72 12.36 -4.42
CA SER A 155 -79.95 12.77 -3.75
C SER A 155 -80.51 11.65 -2.89
N TRP A 156 -81.00 11.98 -1.71
CA TRP A 156 -81.60 11.05 -0.74
C TRP A 156 -82.98 11.54 -0.35
N ALA A 157 -83.97 10.67 -0.50
CA ALA A 157 -85.30 10.87 0.06
C ALA A 157 -85.39 10.13 1.40
N THR A 158 -85.90 10.79 2.44
CA THR A 158 -86.18 10.15 3.73
C THR A 158 -87.34 9.17 3.60
N SER A 159 -87.36 8.08 4.39
CA SER A 159 -88.36 7.01 4.24
C SER A 159 -89.14 6.71 5.53
N GLY A 160 -90.46 6.50 5.38
CA GLY A 160 -91.34 5.81 6.33
C GLY A 160 -91.85 6.63 7.53
N GLY A 161 -92.13 7.91 7.35
CA GLY A 161 -92.91 8.71 8.29
C GLY A 161 -93.94 9.56 7.54
N PRO A 162 -94.85 10.24 8.25
CA PRO A 162 -95.79 11.20 7.68
C PRO A 162 -95.13 12.51 7.18
N SER A 163 -93.87 12.75 7.56
CA SER A 163 -93.01 13.82 7.04
C SER A 163 -92.00 13.27 6.03
N ARG A 164 -91.72 14.03 4.97
CA ARG A 164 -90.81 13.67 3.86
C ARG A 164 -89.81 14.78 3.59
N ALA A 165 -88.54 14.45 3.44
CA ALA A 165 -87.49 15.37 3.02
C ALA A 165 -86.62 14.78 1.89
N ILE A 166 -86.11 15.64 1.00
CA ILE A 166 -85.16 15.27 -0.06
C ILE A 166 -83.90 16.12 0.08
N PHE A 167 -82.77 15.49 0.39
CA PHE A 167 -81.46 16.14 0.46
C PHE A 167 -80.61 15.82 -0.76
N THR A 168 -79.80 16.77 -1.20
CA THR A 168 -78.74 16.57 -2.19
C THR A 168 -77.40 16.83 -1.52
N VAL A 169 -76.45 15.90 -1.66
CA VAL A 169 -75.05 16.09 -1.26
C VAL A 169 -74.21 16.18 -2.53
N SER A 170 -73.55 17.32 -2.71
CA SER A 170 -72.59 17.57 -3.78
C SER A 170 -71.18 17.56 -3.21
N VAL A 171 -70.32 16.74 -3.81
CA VAL A 171 -68.91 16.59 -3.49
C VAL A 171 -68.10 17.19 -4.63
N THR A 172 -67.14 18.05 -4.31
CA THR A 172 -66.19 18.59 -5.29
C THR A 172 -64.77 18.24 -4.85
N ALA A 173 -64.02 17.60 -5.74
CA ALA A 173 -62.63 17.24 -5.54
C ALA A 173 -61.75 18.50 -5.40
N ARG A 174 -60.83 18.50 -4.43
CA ARG A 174 -59.86 19.57 -4.27
C ARG A 174 -58.55 19.17 -4.97
N PRO A 175 -58.07 19.93 -5.98
CA PRO A 175 -56.81 19.62 -6.65
C PRO A 175 -55.63 19.70 -5.66
N THR A 176 -54.73 18.73 -5.73
CA THR A 176 -53.47 18.73 -4.95
C THR A 176 -52.36 19.40 -5.74
N THR A 177 -51.39 19.98 -5.05
CA THR A 177 -50.17 20.52 -5.65
C THR A 177 -48.99 19.73 -5.11
N ILE A 178 -48.22 19.13 -6.01
CA ILE A 178 -47.01 18.38 -5.70
C ILE A 178 -45.81 19.30 -5.86
N THR A 179 -44.96 19.40 -4.84
CA THR A 179 -43.64 20.04 -4.93
C THR A 179 -42.57 18.97 -4.74
N LEU A 180 -41.67 18.80 -5.72
CA LEU A 180 -40.58 17.84 -5.64
C LEU A 180 -39.28 18.54 -5.22
N ASN A 181 -38.69 18.11 -4.09
CA ASN A 181 -37.44 18.67 -3.58
C ASN A 181 -36.21 17.88 -4.06
N SER A 182 -36.35 16.56 -4.18
CA SER A 182 -35.29 15.66 -4.67
C SER A 182 -35.93 14.49 -5.41
N PRO A 183 -35.38 14.05 -6.56
CA PRO A 183 -34.31 14.73 -7.32
C PRO A 183 -34.75 16.10 -7.88
N PRO A 184 -33.80 16.97 -8.27
CA PRO A 184 -34.13 18.31 -8.75
C PRO A 184 -34.98 18.28 -10.03
N THR A 185 -35.96 19.17 -10.12
CA THR A 185 -36.84 19.33 -11.30
C THR A 185 -36.20 20.16 -12.42
N ALA A 186 -35.09 20.83 -12.14
CA ALA A 186 -34.29 21.58 -13.10
C ALA A 186 -32.81 21.60 -12.69
N GLY A 187 -31.91 21.71 -13.66
CA GLY A 187 -30.46 21.80 -13.41
C GLY A 187 -29.73 20.46 -13.49
N VAL A 188 -28.65 20.31 -12.71
CA VAL A 188 -27.77 19.12 -12.76
C VAL A 188 -28.50 17.93 -12.11
N PRO A 189 -28.65 16.80 -12.83
CA PRO A 189 -29.25 15.59 -12.27
C PRO A 189 -28.51 15.10 -11.03
N ARG A 190 -29.23 14.43 -10.13
CA ARG A 190 -28.60 13.80 -8.97
C ARG A 190 -27.91 12.49 -9.38
N ASP A 191 -26.58 12.46 -9.28
CA ASP A 191 -25.76 11.29 -9.56
C ASP A 191 -25.74 10.32 -8.37
N PHE A 192 -25.88 9.02 -8.65
CA PHE A 192 -25.62 7.95 -7.67
C PHE A 192 -25.18 6.64 -8.37
N ASP A 193 -24.43 5.81 -7.66
CA ASP A 193 -23.98 4.48 -8.11
C ASP A 193 -24.56 3.36 -7.23
N PRO A 194 -25.63 2.67 -7.67
CA PRO A 194 -26.29 1.65 -6.87
C PRO A 194 -25.44 0.39 -6.65
N ARG A 195 -24.37 0.16 -7.45
CA ARG A 195 -23.47 -0.98 -7.25
C ARG A 195 -22.58 -0.81 -6.02
N LEU A 196 -22.41 0.42 -5.55
CA LEU A 196 -21.71 0.77 -4.32
C LEU A 196 -22.65 0.87 -3.11
N GLY A 197 -23.93 0.54 -3.27
CA GLY A 197 -24.95 0.66 -2.22
C GLY A 197 -25.48 2.08 -2.02
N GLU A 198 -25.18 3.02 -2.93
CA GLU A 198 -25.77 4.35 -2.91
C GLU A 198 -27.26 4.28 -3.29
N THR A 199 -28.08 5.11 -2.66
CA THR A 199 -29.53 5.18 -2.92
C THR A 199 -29.96 6.61 -3.23
N LEU A 200 -30.99 6.75 -4.07
CA LEU A 200 -31.61 8.03 -4.36
C LEU A 200 -32.84 8.26 -3.47
N THR A 201 -32.85 9.39 -2.76
CA THR A 201 -34.02 9.84 -2.00
C THR A 201 -34.94 10.68 -2.88
N ILE A 202 -36.21 10.27 -2.99
CA ILE A 202 -37.30 10.98 -3.67
C ILE A 202 -38.17 11.63 -2.60
N SER A 203 -38.20 12.95 -2.53
CA SER A 203 -38.89 13.67 -1.44
C SER A 203 -39.51 14.98 -1.89
N GLY A 204 -40.56 15.39 -1.20
CA GLY A 204 -41.33 16.58 -1.55
C GLY A 204 -42.47 16.88 -0.58
N TYR A 205 -43.31 17.83 -0.97
CA TYR A 205 -44.46 18.31 -0.21
C TYR A 205 -45.76 18.23 -1.01
N LEU A 206 -46.87 18.15 -0.28
CA LEU A 206 -48.24 18.13 -0.80
C LEU A 206 -49.05 19.25 -0.17
N SER A 207 -49.87 19.94 -0.97
CA SER A 207 -50.79 20.96 -0.44
C SER A 207 -51.99 20.35 0.33
N VAL A 208 -52.36 19.11 0.01
CA VAL A 208 -53.36 18.29 0.71
C VAL A 208 -52.98 16.79 0.61
N PRO A 209 -53.43 15.93 1.53
CA PRO A 209 -53.25 14.48 1.43
C PRO A 209 -53.70 13.92 0.07
N SER A 210 -52.91 13.00 -0.50
CA SER A 210 -53.12 12.44 -1.84
C SER A 210 -52.47 11.05 -1.99
N ALA A 211 -52.94 10.26 -2.97
CA ALA A 211 -52.31 9.02 -3.40
C ALA A 211 -51.27 9.33 -4.48
N LEU A 212 -50.00 9.01 -4.23
CA LEU A 212 -48.92 9.31 -5.17
C LEU A 212 -48.42 8.05 -5.85
N ARG A 213 -48.20 8.14 -7.16
CA ARG A 213 -47.47 7.16 -7.96
C ARG A 213 -46.11 7.71 -8.35
N PHE A 214 -45.06 6.92 -8.12
CA PHE A 214 -43.68 7.22 -8.47
C PHE A 214 -43.27 6.34 -9.65
N VAL A 215 -43.09 6.94 -10.82
CA VAL A 215 -42.69 6.26 -12.05
C VAL A 215 -41.25 6.61 -12.38
N ILE A 216 -40.41 5.60 -12.54
CA ILE A 216 -39.01 5.77 -12.94
C ILE A 216 -38.88 5.40 -14.41
N THR A 217 -38.43 6.35 -15.22
CA THR A 217 -38.35 6.22 -16.68
C THR A 217 -36.91 6.41 -17.15
N PRO A 218 -36.25 5.39 -17.71
CA PRO A 218 -34.96 5.56 -18.35
C PRO A 218 -35.12 6.42 -19.60
N LEU A 219 -34.35 7.51 -19.73
CA LEU A 219 -34.43 8.39 -20.92
C LEU A 219 -34.00 7.68 -22.21
N ALA A 220 -33.16 6.64 -22.10
CA ALA A 220 -32.69 5.89 -23.24
C ALA A 220 -33.76 4.99 -23.89
N THR A 221 -34.69 4.46 -23.09
CA THR A 221 -35.71 3.50 -23.58
C THR A 221 -37.12 4.07 -23.55
N GLY A 222 -37.39 5.06 -22.70
CA GLY A 222 -38.73 5.62 -22.47
C GLY A 222 -39.70 4.67 -21.77
N SER A 223 -39.30 3.45 -21.44
CA SER A 223 -40.16 2.45 -20.79
C SER A 223 -40.04 2.57 -19.28
N GLY A 224 -40.97 3.32 -18.67
CA GLY A 224 -41.02 3.52 -17.23
C GLY A 224 -41.68 2.37 -16.46
N PHE A 225 -41.37 2.25 -15.18
CA PHE A 225 -42.01 1.32 -14.25
C PHE A 225 -42.48 2.04 -12.99
N VAL A 226 -43.52 1.50 -12.33
CA VAL A 226 -43.97 2.01 -11.03
C VAL A 226 -43.03 1.48 -9.95
N HIS A 227 -42.23 2.37 -9.36
CA HIS A 227 -41.35 2.05 -8.24
C HIS A 227 -42.13 1.94 -6.94
N TYR A 228 -43.07 2.86 -6.73
CA TYR A 228 -43.85 2.94 -5.51
C TYR A 228 -45.20 3.60 -5.78
N GLU A 229 -46.25 3.15 -5.09
CA GLU A 229 -47.58 3.75 -5.13
C GLU A 229 -48.24 3.57 -3.75
N ALA A 230 -48.59 4.68 -3.10
CA ALA A 230 -49.15 4.66 -1.75
C ALA A 230 -49.90 5.96 -1.42
N ASN A 231 -50.66 5.93 -0.33
CA ASN A 231 -51.34 7.10 0.23
C ASN A 231 -50.40 7.88 1.16
N PHE A 232 -50.35 9.22 1.02
CA PHE A 232 -49.55 10.10 1.86
C PHE A 232 -50.44 11.08 2.63
N TYR A 233 -50.51 10.89 3.95
CA TYR A 233 -51.41 11.64 4.84
C TYR A 233 -50.76 12.86 5.51
N GLY A 234 -49.44 12.84 5.69
CA GLY A 234 -48.67 14.03 6.09
C GLY A 234 -48.38 14.87 4.85
N GLY A 235 -48.36 16.20 4.97
CA GLY A 235 -48.08 17.11 3.84
C GLY A 235 -46.67 16.99 3.21
N SER A 236 -45.94 15.89 3.46
CA SER A 236 -44.63 15.56 2.92
C SER A 236 -44.54 14.07 2.59
N PHE A 237 -43.75 13.73 1.57
CA PHE A 237 -43.41 12.35 1.22
C PHE A 237 -41.89 12.16 1.15
N ASN A 238 -41.43 10.94 1.45
CA ASN A 238 -40.03 10.55 1.36
C ASN A 238 -39.93 9.05 1.05
N ILE A 239 -39.46 8.72 -0.14
CA ILE A 239 -39.30 7.36 -0.67
C ILE A 239 -37.86 7.18 -1.16
N THR A 240 -37.31 5.98 -1.00
CA THR A 240 -35.94 5.68 -1.47
C THR A 240 -35.99 4.75 -2.67
N TRP A 241 -35.13 5.01 -3.66
CA TRP A 241 -34.83 4.11 -4.76
C TRP A 241 -33.38 3.64 -4.65
N ASP A 242 -33.18 2.32 -4.60
CA ASP A 242 -31.87 1.67 -4.51
C ASP A 242 -31.21 1.43 -5.88
N GLY A 243 -31.78 2.02 -6.94
CA GLY A 243 -31.31 1.84 -8.31
C GLY A 243 -31.68 0.49 -8.93
N ARG A 244 -32.59 -0.29 -8.33
CA ARG A 244 -33.09 -1.53 -8.95
C ARG A 244 -34.32 -1.29 -9.81
N MET A 245 -34.43 -2.06 -10.89
CA MET A 245 -35.61 -2.15 -11.75
C MET A 245 -36.65 -3.10 -11.14
N SER A 246 -37.85 -3.18 -11.73
CA SER A 246 -38.93 -4.07 -11.25
C SER A 246 -38.60 -5.57 -11.27
N ASP A 247 -37.60 -5.98 -12.05
CA ASP A 247 -37.07 -7.36 -12.11
C ASP A 247 -35.95 -7.63 -11.07
N GLY A 248 -35.61 -6.63 -10.25
CA GLY A 248 -34.57 -6.70 -9.23
C GLY A 248 -33.14 -6.47 -9.75
N THR A 249 -32.94 -6.27 -11.05
CA THR A 249 -31.61 -5.95 -11.61
C THR A 249 -31.23 -4.49 -11.37
N TYR A 250 -29.94 -4.17 -11.40
CA TYR A 250 -29.49 -2.78 -11.31
C TYR A 250 -29.80 -2.02 -12.60
N ALA A 251 -30.31 -0.80 -12.45
CA ALA A 251 -30.48 0.17 -13.52
C ALA A 251 -29.16 0.37 -14.28
N ALA A 252 -29.27 0.48 -15.61
CA ALA A 252 -28.12 0.76 -16.47
C ALA A 252 -27.56 2.17 -16.21
N VAL A 253 -26.28 2.37 -16.54
CA VAL A 253 -25.67 3.70 -16.50
C VAL A 253 -26.39 4.61 -17.50
N GLY A 254 -26.91 5.75 -17.04
CA GLY A 254 -27.72 6.64 -17.86
C GLY A 254 -28.56 7.61 -17.06
N ALA A 255 -29.28 8.47 -17.78
CA ALA A 255 -30.18 9.46 -17.19
C ALA A 255 -31.61 8.89 -17.06
N TYR A 256 -32.29 9.30 -16.00
CA TYR A 256 -33.60 8.81 -15.58
C TYR A 256 -34.50 9.97 -15.16
N ASP A 257 -35.74 9.92 -15.60
CA ASP A 257 -36.81 10.79 -15.12
C ASP A 257 -37.61 10.09 -14.04
N ILE A 258 -37.88 10.82 -12.96
CA ILE A 258 -38.71 10.37 -11.84
C ILE A 258 -39.96 11.22 -11.83
N THR A 259 -41.05 10.64 -12.31
CA THR A 259 -42.35 11.28 -12.35
C THR A 259 -43.12 10.95 -11.08
N VAL A 260 -43.50 11.98 -10.35
CA VAL A 260 -44.41 11.90 -9.19
C VAL A 260 -45.73 12.51 -9.59
N VAL A 261 -46.81 11.75 -9.51
CA VAL A 261 -48.14 12.18 -9.99
C VAL A 261 -49.24 11.63 -9.08
N ASP A 262 -50.31 12.40 -8.93
CA ASP A 262 -51.59 11.88 -8.42
C ASP A 262 -52.32 11.15 -9.56
N PRO A 263 -52.55 9.83 -9.47
CA PRO A 263 -53.22 9.07 -10.53
C PRO A 263 -54.63 9.57 -10.88
N MET A 264 -55.29 10.31 -9.99
CA MET A 264 -56.63 10.86 -10.21
C MET A 264 -56.60 12.24 -10.88
N ASP A 265 -55.45 12.93 -10.85
CA ASP A 265 -55.23 14.20 -11.53
C ASP A 265 -53.84 14.24 -12.17
N ALA A 266 -53.78 13.77 -13.41
CA ALA A 266 -52.54 13.72 -14.19
C ALA A 266 -51.88 15.11 -14.40
N SER A 267 -52.62 16.20 -14.23
CA SER A 267 -52.07 17.56 -14.34
C SER A 267 -51.11 17.92 -13.21
N THR A 268 -51.10 17.15 -12.12
CA THR A 268 -50.22 17.33 -10.97
C THR A 268 -48.80 16.82 -11.16
N ALA A 269 -48.52 16.14 -12.29
CA ALA A 269 -47.25 15.46 -12.53
C ALA A 269 -46.05 16.40 -12.38
N GLN A 270 -45.10 15.99 -11.55
CA GLN A 270 -43.79 16.62 -11.39
C GLN A 270 -42.70 15.65 -11.82
N VAL A 271 -41.71 16.14 -12.56
CA VAL A 271 -40.60 15.32 -13.06
C VAL A 271 -39.31 15.83 -12.45
N GLY A 272 -38.57 14.94 -11.77
CA GLY A 272 -37.22 15.20 -11.31
C GLY A 272 -36.19 14.34 -12.03
N HIS A 273 -34.95 14.83 -12.14
CA HIS A 273 -33.92 14.21 -12.96
C HIS A 273 -32.81 13.57 -12.12
N ALA A 274 -32.53 12.29 -12.38
CA ALA A 274 -31.46 11.53 -11.77
C ALA A 274 -30.54 10.92 -12.83
N ARG A 275 -29.32 10.56 -12.44
CA ARG A 275 -28.38 9.85 -13.32
C ARG A 275 -27.71 8.72 -12.56
N VAL A 276 -27.88 7.50 -13.07
CA VAL A 276 -27.15 6.33 -12.61
C VAL A 276 -25.79 6.37 -13.27
N ILE A 277 -24.73 6.38 -12.46
CA ILE A 277 -23.35 6.37 -12.92
C ILE A 277 -22.66 5.07 -12.47
N GLN A 278 -21.51 4.77 -13.09
CA GLN A 278 -20.63 3.71 -12.62
C GLN A 278 -19.28 4.33 -12.24
N ARG A 279 -19.02 4.45 -10.95
CA ARG A 279 -17.74 4.93 -10.42
C ARG A 279 -16.73 3.78 -10.46
N ALA A 280 -15.46 4.10 -10.71
CA ALA A 280 -14.38 3.14 -10.53
C ALA A 280 -14.32 2.70 -9.05
N GLY A 281 -14.08 1.41 -8.82
CA GLY A 281 -13.87 0.86 -7.48
C GLY A 281 -12.63 1.47 -6.82
N VAL A 282 -12.70 1.73 -5.52
CA VAL A 282 -11.57 2.20 -4.72
C VAL A 282 -10.78 1.01 -4.18
N GLY A 283 -9.46 1.04 -4.30
CA GLY A 283 -8.62 -0.05 -3.82
C GLY A 283 -7.13 0.16 -4.04
N PHE A 284 -6.33 -0.53 -3.24
CA PHE A 284 -4.89 -0.64 -3.42
C PHE A 284 -4.57 -1.93 -4.17
N THR A 285 -3.76 -1.84 -5.21
CA THR A 285 -3.22 -3.01 -5.93
C THR A 285 -1.69 -3.00 -5.89
N ASN A 286 -1.08 -4.14 -6.23
CA ASN A 286 0.38 -4.30 -6.33
C ASN A 286 1.15 -3.84 -5.09
N MET A 287 0.62 -4.15 -3.89
CA MET A 287 1.28 -3.81 -2.65
C MET A 287 2.56 -4.65 -2.48
N ALA A 288 3.71 -4.00 -2.34
CA ALA A 288 5.01 -4.64 -2.21
C ALA A 288 5.92 -3.83 -1.27
N SER A 289 6.89 -4.49 -0.64
CA SER A 289 7.92 -3.81 0.16
C SER A 289 9.27 -3.83 -0.54
N GLN A 290 10.11 -2.85 -0.21
CA GLN A 290 11.52 -2.80 -0.53
C GLN A 290 12.30 -2.59 0.77
N PRO A 291 13.13 -3.57 1.18
CA PRO A 291 13.33 -4.88 0.56
C PRO A 291 12.07 -5.78 0.61
N ALA A 292 11.96 -6.73 -0.33
CA ALA A 292 10.78 -7.60 -0.46
C ALA A 292 10.64 -8.63 0.66
N SER A 293 11.77 -9.07 1.24
CA SER A 293 11.82 -9.96 2.39
C SER A 293 13.12 -9.74 3.16
N GLY A 294 13.18 -10.23 4.40
CA GLY A 294 14.41 -10.18 5.20
C GLY A 294 14.94 -8.76 5.42
N TRP A 295 14.05 -7.83 5.79
CA TRP A 295 14.44 -6.44 6.00
C TRP A 295 15.45 -6.33 7.17
N GLN A 296 16.68 -5.99 6.83
CA GLN A 296 17.72 -5.66 7.80
C GLN A 296 17.45 -4.25 8.31
N TYR A 297 16.76 -4.12 9.44
CA TYR A 297 16.28 -2.83 9.97
C TYR A 297 17.42 -1.83 10.27
N ARG A 298 18.64 -2.34 10.50
CA ARG A 298 19.86 -1.53 10.67
C ARG A 298 20.41 -0.96 9.36
N SER A 299 19.97 -1.47 8.22
CA SER A 299 20.39 -1.03 6.88
C SER A 299 19.51 0.07 6.30
N GLY A 300 18.53 0.58 7.06
CA GLY A 300 17.69 1.72 6.68
C GLY A 300 16.19 1.38 6.60
N PRO A 301 15.36 2.33 6.14
CA PRO A 301 13.90 2.18 6.14
C PRO A 301 13.37 1.10 5.21
N ILE A 302 12.31 0.41 5.62
CA ILE A 302 11.49 -0.35 4.69
C ILE A 302 10.53 0.61 3.97
N VAL A 303 10.43 0.48 2.65
CA VAL A 303 9.48 1.23 1.82
C VAL A 303 8.37 0.30 1.37
N VAL A 304 7.12 0.67 1.64
CA VAL A 304 5.92 -0.06 1.21
C VAL A 304 5.26 0.73 0.09
N ASN A 305 5.23 0.14 -1.10
CA ASN A 305 4.65 0.70 -2.31
C ASN A 305 3.33 0.01 -2.64
N ALA A 306 2.40 0.75 -3.25
CA ALA A 306 1.16 0.23 -3.82
C ALA A 306 0.68 1.14 -4.96
N VAL A 307 -0.39 0.74 -5.65
CA VAL A 307 -1.09 1.57 -6.64
C VAL A 307 -2.48 1.89 -6.11
N ALA A 308 -2.78 3.19 -5.94
CA ALA A 308 -4.13 3.64 -5.58
C ALA A 308 -4.97 3.84 -6.85
N SER A 309 -6.19 3.30 -6.86
CA SER A 309 -7.08 3.42 -8.04
C SER A 309 -7.63 4.84 -8.27
N VAL A 310 -7.63 5.70 -7.24
CA VAL A 310 -8.08 7.10 -7.30
C VAL A 310 -7.24 7.99 -6.37
N THR A 311 -7.26 9.30 -6.59
CA THR A 311 -6.65 10.30 -5.70
C THR A 311 -7.34 10.32 -4.34
N GLY A 312 -6.57 10.46 -3.27
CA GLY A 312 -7.09 10.47 -1.91
C GLY A 312 -6.04 10.80 -0.86
N THR A 313 -6.43 10.65 0.40
CA THR A 313 -5.57 10.80 1.57
C THR A 313 -5.32 9.43 2.20
N PHE A 314 -4.06 9.06 2.33
CA PHE A 314 -3.63 7.70 2.69
C PHE A 314 -2.59 7.73 3.81
N ARG A 315 -2.52 6.65 4.57
CA ARG A 315 -1.47 6.40 5.56
C ARG A 315 -1.08 4.93 5.60
N MET A 316 0.11 4.68 6.12
CA MET A 316 0.58 3.35 6.50
C MET A 316 0.54 3.21 8.02
N VAL A 317 0.06 2.05 8.49
CA VAL A 317 0.15 1.63 9.89
C VAL A 317 0.89 0.32 9.96
N VAL A 318 1.79 0.20 10.93
CA VAL A 318 2.64 -0.97 11.11
C VAL A 318 2.26 -1.64 12.42
N PHE A 319 2.00 -2.94 12.35
CA PHE A 319 1.64 -3.77 13.48
C PHE A 319 2.71 -4.82 13.75
N ARG A 320 2.92 -5.12 15.03
CA ARG A 320 3.71 -6.27 15.49
C ARG A 320 2.88 -7.03 16.51
N ALA A 321 2.69 -8.33 16.29
CA ALA A 321 1.85 -9.18 17.14
C ALA A 321 0.46 -8.59 17.44
N GLY A 322 -0.15 -7.91 16.46
CA GLY A 322 -1.46 -7.26 16.58
C GLY A 322 -1.46 -5.89 17.25
N VAL A 323 -0.31 -5.39 17.72
CA VAL A 323 -0.17 -4.06 18.34
C VAL A 323 0.36 -3.07 17.32
N GLU A 324 -0.27 -1.90 17.21
CA GLU A 324 0.25 -0.79 16.41
C GLU A 324 1.57 -0.30 17.02
N VAL A 325 2.65 -0.35 16.24
CA VAL A 325 3.97 0.11 16.67
C VAL A 325 4.40 1.40 15.98
N PHE A 326 3.81 1.71 14.83
CA PHE A 326 4.12 2.92 14.07
C PHE A 326 2.96 3.29 13.14
N ARG A 327 2.79 4.58 12.89
CA ARG A 327 1.91 5.11 11.85
C ARG A 327 2.54 6.30 11.16
N THR A 328 2.34 6.41 9.86
CA THR A 328 2.64 7.66 9.15
C THR A 328 1.54 8.67 9.40
N GLY A 329 1.86 9.96 9.21
CA GLY A 329 0.84 10.99 9.03
C GLY A 329 -0.03 10.70 7.79
N ASP A 330 -1.22 11.29 7.77
CA ASP A 330 -2.11 11.23 6.61
C ASP A 330 -1.50 12.06 5.46
N GLN A 331 -1.34 11.45 4.28
CA GLN A 331 -0.72 12.06 3.11
C GLN A 331 -1.68 12.05 1.92
N ARG A 332 -1.97 13.21 1.35
CA ARG A 332 -2.71 13.30 0.08
C ARG A 332 -1.81 12.85 -1.08
N LYS A 333 -2.27 11.89 -1.88
CA LYS A 333 -1.57 11.37 -3.06
C LYS A 333 -2.52 11.29 -4.25
N ALA A 334 -1.98 11.51 -5.45
CA ALA A 334 -2.69 11.26 -6.69
C ALA A 334 -2.97 9.76 -6.91
N ALA A 335 -3.93 9.44 -7.78
CA ALA A 335 -4.08 8.09 -8.31
C ALA A 335 -2.77 7.60 -8.94
N GLY A 336 -2.49 6.30 -8.84
CA GLY A 336 -1.25 5.69 -9.33
C GLY A 336 -0.30 5.25 -8.19
N PRO A 337 1.01 5.15 -8.47
CA PRO A 337 1.99 4.66 -7.51
C PRO A 337 2.09 5.57 -6.27
N ILE A 338 2.00 4.93 -5.10
CA ILE A 338 2.19 5.56 -3.79
C ILE A 338 3.21 4.75 -2.98
N GLY A 339 3.94 5.42 -2.09
CA GLY A 339 4.96 4.80 -1.26
C GLY A 339 5.05 5.43 0.13
N PHE A 340 5.28 4.60 1.14
CA PHE A 340 5.48 4.99 2.53
C PHE A 340 6.73 4.34 3.07
N ALA A 341 7.56 5.11 3.77
CA ALA A 341 8.78 4.61 4.39
C ALA A 341 8.62 4.52 5.91
N TRP A 342 9.19 3.48 6.51
CA TRP A 342 9.36 3.35 7.95
C TRP A 342 10.79 2.97 8.27
N ASN A 343 11.47 3.79 9.08
CA ASN A 343 12.87 3.57 9.45
C ASN A 343 13.09 2.48 10.50
N GLY A 344 12.03 1.86 11.02
CA GLY A 344 12.13 0.90 12.12
C GLY A 344 12.03 1.51 13.51
N ARG A 345 11.82 2.82 13.63
CA ARG A 345 11.56 3.44 14.93
C ARG A 345 10.08 3.35 15.28
N HIS A 346 9.76 2.73 16.41
CA HIS A 346 8.41 2.67 16.95
C HIS A 346 7.98 4.04 17.49
N ALA A 347 6.67 4.22 17.70
CA ALA A 347 6.08 5.45 18.24
C ALA A 347 6.54 5.77 19.67
N ASP A 348 6.91 4.76 20.46
CA ASP A 348 7.49 4.91 21.81
C ASP A 348 8.98 5.26 21.79
N GLY A 349 9.59 5.39 20.60
CA GLY A 349 11.00 5.69 20.41
C GLY A 349 11.92 4.48 20.40
N SER A 350 11.42 3.29 20.74
CA SER A 350 12.18 2.02 20.62
C SER A 350 12.39 1.63 19.15
N TRP A 351 13.31 0.70 18.91
CA TRP A 351 13.63 0.23 17.57
C TRP A 351 12.98 -1.12 17.26
N ALA A 352 12.80 -1.38 15.97
CA ALA A 352 12.36 -2.65 15.45
C ALA A 352 13.28 -3.77 15.95
N LEU A 353 12.68 -4.90 16.28
CA LEU A 353 13.36 -6.11 16.71
C LEU A 353 13.08 -7.20 15.69
N PRO A 354 13.93 -8.23 15.59
CA PRO A 354 13.65 -9.35 14.69
C PRO A 354 12.24 -9.93 14.88
N GLY A 355 11.59 -10.28 13.77
CA GLY A 355 10.25 -10.85 13.76
C GLY A 355 9.36 -10.30 12.64
N SER A 356 8.10 -10.73 12.67
CA SER A 356 7.09 -10.40 11.65
C SER A 356 6.41 -9.06 11.94
N TYR A 357 6.32 -8.22 10.91
CA TYR A 357 5.62 -6.94 10.91
C TYR A 357 4.57 -6.91 9.80
N VAL A 358 3.37 -6.42 10.14
CA VAL A 358 2.26 -6.26 9.20
C VAL A 358 2.10 -4.78 8.87
N TYR A 359 2.20 -4.45 7.60
CA TYR A 359 2.06 -3.11 7.07
C TYR A 359 0.68 -2.98 6.45
N THR A 360 -0.16 -2.09 6.96
CA THR A 360 -1.52 -1.86 6.47
C THR A 360 -1.63 -0.47 5.87
N LEU A 361 -2.01 -0.40 4.59
CA LEU A 361 -2.40 0.84 3.94
C LEU A 361 -3.90 1.07 4.13
N GLN A 362 -4.26 2.30 4.51
CA GLN A 362 -5.64 2.73 4.69
C GLN A 362 -5.79 4.20 4.31
N GLY A 363 -7.00 4.61 3.95
CA GLY A 363 -7.27 6.00 3.58
C GLY A 363 -8.65 6.19 2.95
N ASN A 364 -8.89 7.39 2.45
CA ASN A 364 -10.14 7.78 1.81
C ASN A 364 -9.84 8.48 0.47
N ALA A 365 -10.67 8.22 -0.53
CA ALA A 365 -10.68 8.99 -1.77
C ALA A 365 -11.06 10.46 -1.48
N ASP A 366 -10.69 11.38 -2.37
CA ASP A 366 -11.08 12.80 -2.27
C ASP A 366 -12.61 13.00 -2.28
N ASP A 367 -13.37 12.04 -2.81
CA ASP A 367 -14.84 12.02 -2.80
C ASP A 367 -15.44 11.41 -1.52
N GLY A 368 -14.62 11.11 -0.51
CA GLY A 368 -15.01 10.64 0.81
C GLY A 368 -15.10 9.12 0.97
N ARG A 369 -15.08 8.35 -0.14
CA ARG A 369 -15.18 6.88 -0.08
C ARG A 369 -13.96 6.24 0.60
N PRO A 370 -14.13 5.33 1.57
CA PRO A 370 -13.01 4.66 2.23
C PRO A 370 -12.36 3.63 1.31
N PHE A 371 -11.03 3.57 1.31
CA PHE A 371 -10.30 2.46 0.70
C PHE A 371 -10.36 1.25 1.65
N PRO A 372 -10.68 0.04 1.14
CA PRO A 372 -10.49 -1.19 1.91
C PRO A 372 -9.04 -1.31 2.38
N PRO A 373 -8.78 -1.60 3.68
CA PRO A 373 -7.43 -1.77 4.17
C PRO A 373 -6.74 -2.95 3.47
N THR A 374 -5.54 -2.71 2.93
CA THR A 374 -4.71 -3.75 2.31
C THR A 374 -3.45 -3.94 3.15
N SER A 375 -3.06 -5.19 3.40
CA SER A 375 -1.91 -5.50 4.24
C SER A 375 -0.86 -6.34 3.54
N LEU A 376 0.40 -6.10 3.91
CA LEU A 376 1.58 -6.88 3.52
C LEU A 376 2.32 -7.29 4.79
N THR A 377 2.93 -8.47 4.80
CA THR A 377 3.76 -8.93 5.92
C THR A 377 5.21 -9.04 5.48
N THR A 378 6.11 -8.43 6.25
CA THR A 378 7.57 -8.53 6.02
C THR A 378 8.27 -8.80 7.35
N ASN A 379 9.28 -9.66 7.32
CA ASN A 379 10.10 -9.96 8.49
C ASN A 379 11.25 -8.97 8.61
N ALA A 380 11.42 -8.40 9.79
CA ALA A 380 12.67 -7.75 10.19
C ALA A 380 13.65 -8.81 10.68
N VAL A 381 14.92 -8.70 10.30
CA VAL A 381 15.99 -9.61 10.71
C VAL A 381 17.18 -8.81 11.23
N ASN A 382 17.99 -9.42 12.09
CA ASN A 382 19.29 -8.86 12.42
C ASN A 382 20.20 -8.98 11.18
N PRO A 383 21.01 -7.96 10.87
CA PRO A 383 22.08 -8.13 9.91
C PRO A 383 23.08 -9.18 10.42
N PRO A 384 23.80 -9.87 9.51
CA PRO A 384 24.92 -10.73 9.90
C PRO A 384 25.98 -9.96 10.71
N PRO A 385 26.77 -10.64 11.58
CA PRO A 385 27.86 -9.98 12.33
C PRO A 385 28.99 -9.49 11.41
N GLY A 386 29.79 -8.53 11.88
CA GLY A 386 30.90 -7.90 11.16
C GLY A 386 30.44 -6.87 10.11
N PHE A 387 31.08 -5.71 10.04
CA PHE A 387 30.68 -4.61 9.16
C PHE A 387 31.92 -3.96 8.57
N GLU A 388 32.20 -4.29 7.32
CA GLU A 388 33.44 -3.93 6.64
C GLU A 388 33.15 -3.29 5.29
N VAL A 389 34.08 -2.47 4.80
CA VAL A 389 33.91 -1.73 3.56
C VAL A 389 35.20 -1.72 2.76
N TYR A 390 35.07 -2.00 1.46
CA TYR A 390 36.18 -2.07 0.52
C TYR A 390 35.82 -1.30 -0.75
N ALA A 391 36.84 -0.81 -1.46
CA ALA A 391 36.63 -0.18 -2.76
C ALA A 391 37.81 -0.32 -3.69
N LEU A 392 37.50 -0.37 -4.97
CA LEU A 392 38.44 -0.39 -6.09
C LEU A 392 37.94 0.53 -7.21
N ALA A 393 38.85 0.95 -8.08
CA ALA A 393 38.50 1.68 -9.28
C ALA A 393 37.89 0.74 -10.33
N GLU A 394 36.89 1.24 -11.06
CA GLU A 394 36.23 0.51 -12.13
C GLU A 394 36.10 1.39 -13.39
N PRO A 395 36.59 0.93 -14.56
CA PRO A 395 37.33 -0.32 -14.78
C PRO A 395 38.71 -0.31 -14.08
N GLY A 396 39.24 -1.49 -13.76
CA GLY A 396 40.54 -1.63 -13.10
C GLY A 396 41.70 -1.13 -13.97
N VAL A 397 42.79 -0.67 -13.38
CA VAL A 397 44.00 -0.20 -14.09
C VAL A 397 44.77 -1.39 -14.68
N PRO A 398 45.37 -1.32 -15.89
CA PRO A 398 45.60 -0.18 -16.77
C PRO A 398 44.56 -0.07 -17.87
N ALA A 399 43.35 -0.58 -17.65
CA ALA A 399 42.34 -0.79 -18.69
C ALA A 399 42.13 0.36 -19.66
N VAL A 400 42.39 1.57 -19.20
CA VAL A 400 41.89 2.80 -19.76
C VAL A 400 42.75 3.95 -19.20
N ASN A 401 43.21 4.89 -20.05
CA ASN A 401 43.43 6.26 -19.55
C ASN A 401 42.04 6.78 -19.13
N PRO A 402 41.74 6.97 -17.84
CA PRO A 402 40.40 7.31 -17.35
C PRO A 402 39.81 8.59 -17.94
N GLN A 403 40.63 9.48 -18.50
CA GLN A 403 40.18 10.66 -19.24
C GLN A 403 39.59 10.32 -20.63
N ALA A 404 39.99 9.19 -21.21
CA ALA A 404 39.59 8.75 -22.55
C ALA A 404 38.30 7.92 -22.56
N VAL A 405 37.77 7.51 -21.40
CA VAL A 405 36.51 6.74 -21.30
C VAL A 405 35.56 7.40 -20.32
N PRO A 406 34.39 7.85 -20.79
CA PRO A 406 33.32 8.33 -19.91
C PRO A 406 32.89 7.24 -18.93
N GLY A 407 32.81 7.58 -17.64
CA GLY A 407 32.20 6.71 -16.62
C GLY A 407 33.15 6.00 -15.66
N THR A 408 34.47 6.28 -15.67
CA THR A 408 35.38 5.75 -14.64
C THR A 408 34.89 6.12 -13.24
N SER A 409 34.88 5.14 -12.34
CA SER A 409 34.24 5.24 -11.04
C SER A 409 35.03 4.55 -9.94
N ILE A 410 34.72 4.88 -8.70
CA ILE A 410 35.11 4.07 -7.54
C ILE A 410 33.90 3.24 -7.13
N ARG A 411 34.05 1.92 -7.16
CA ARG A 411 33.05 0.96 -6.71
C ARG A 411 33.36 0.54 -5.28
N ALA A 412 32.47 0.89 -4.36
CA ALA A 412 32.52 0.50 -2.97
C ALA A 412 31.56 -0.66 -2.69
N LYS A 413 31.99 -1.61 -1.85
CA LYS A 413 31.20 -2.74 -1.38
C LYS A 413 31.26 -2.84 0.14
N VAL A 414 30.13 -3.19 0.74
CA VAL A 414 29.96 -3.43 2.17
C VAL A 414 29.68 -4.89 2.38
N VAL A 415 30.42 -5.51 3.28
CA VAL A 415 30.32 -6.92 3.59
C VAL A 415 30.19 -7.18 5.08
N ALA A 416 29.64 -8.35 5.40
CA ALA A 416 29.65 -8.90 6.74
C ALA A 416 31.01 -9.52 7.08
N GLY A 417 31.21 -9.96 8.33
CA GLY A 417 32.46 -10.62 8.75
C GLY A 417 32.68 -12.00 8.11
N ASP A 418 31.66 -12.56 7.45
CA ASP A 418 31.77 -13.72 6.57
C ASP A 418 31.96 -13.34 5.09
N HIS A 419 32.19 -12.06 4.81
CA HIS A 419 32.40 -11.45 3.50
C HIS A 419 31.22 -11.56 2.53
N ASN A 420 30.04 -11.99 3.00
CA ASN A 420 28.81 -11.89 2.22
C ASN A 420 28.33 -10.44 2.12
N PRO A 421 27.62 -10.05 1.04
CA PRO A 421 27.11 -8.70 0.89
C PRO A 421 26.20 -8.30 2.05
N ARG A 422 26.47 -7.14 2.66
CA ARG A 422 25.72 -6.60 3.80
C ARG A 422 25.26 -5.17 3.49
N PRO A 423 23.96 -4.95 3.30
CA PRO A 423 23.43 -3.61 3.07
C PRO A 423 23.76 -2.62 4.20
N ALA A 424 24.24 -1.44 3.85
CA ALA A 424 24.46 -0.32 4.77
C ALA A 424 23.31 0.69 4.72
N GLY A 425 23.08 1.39 5.84
CA GLY A 425 22.17 2.54 5.87
C GLY A 425 22.65 3.66 4.96
N ARG A 426 23.97 3.90 4.95
CA ARG A 426 24.62 4.89 4.11
C ARG A 426 26.00 4.39 3.69
N ILE A 427 26.38 4.62 2.43
CA ILE A 427 27.74 4.49 1.93
C ILE A 427 28.13 5.85 1.34
N THR A 428 29.23 6.41 1.82
CA THR A 428 29.77 7.69 1.40
C THR A 428 31.12 7.46 0.74
N VAL A 429 31.24 7.94 -0.49
CA VAL A 429 32.49 7.91 -1.26
C VAL A 429 33.09 9.31 -1.28
N GLU A 430 34.23 9.46 -0.63
CA GLU A 430 35.03 10.67 -0.63
C GLU A 430 36.16 10.54 -1.64
N MET A 431 36.41 11.60 -2.40
CA MET A 431 37.52 11.66 -3.34
C MET A 431 38.28 12.97 -3.21
N SER A 432 39.57 12.92 -3.56
CA SER A 432 40.43 14.08 -3.70
C SER A 432 41.38 13.86 -4.89
N PRO A 433 41.80 14.91 -5.61
CA PRO A 433 42.94 14.79 -6.52
C PRO A 433 44.16 14.27 -5.76
N ALA A 434 44.92 13.38 -6.38
CA ALA A 434 46.21 12.91 -5.91
C ALA A 434 47.30 13.29 -6.91
N GLY A 435 48.51 13.52 -6.42
CA GLY A 435 49.68 13.66 -7.26
C GLY A 435 50.30 12.31 -7.57
N TRP A 436 51.18 12.29 -8.57
CA TRP A 436 52.02 11.13 -8.90
C TRP A 436 52.85 10.63 -7.70
N ILE A 437 53.40 9.42 -7.81
CA ILE A 437 54.38 8.86 -6.86
C ILE A 437 55.49 9.91 -6.65
N SER A 438 55.78 10.28 -5.40
CA SER A 438 56.68 11.38 -4.95
C SER A 438 56.13 12.82 -4.92
N ARG A 439 54.92 13.09 -5.44
CA ARG A 439 54.32 14.44 -5.48
C ARG A 439 53.15 14.56 -4.50
N PRO A 440 53.39 14.86 -3.21
CA PRO A 440 52.32 15.07 -2.24
C PRO A 440 51.44 16.25 -2.65
N VAL A 441 50.12 16.05 -2.60
CA VAL A 441 49.14 17.13 -2.81
C VAL A 441 48.38 17.39 -1.51
N ALA A 442 47.90 18.61 -1.34
CA ALA A 442 47.06 18.96 -0.20
C ALA A 442 45.76 18.16 -0.27
N LEU A 443 45.41 17.47 0.81
CA LEU A 443 44.18 16.70 0.89
C LEU A 443 42.99 17.66 0.99
N ALA A 444 42.16 17.69 -0.05
CA ALA A 444 40.91 18.44 -0.09
C ALA A 444 39.79 17.45 -0.48
N PRO A 445 39.39 16.57 0.44
CA PRO A 445 38.46 15.51 0.12
C PRO A 445 37.04 16.07 0.12
N ARG A 446 36.21 15.58 -0.79
CA ARG A 446 34.77 15.88 -0.77
C ARG A 446 33.98 14.61 -1.01
N VAL A 447 32.78 14.59 -0.45
CA VAL A 447 31.80 13.55 -0.74
C VAL A 447 31.36 13.71 -2.20
N VAL A 448 31.69 12.72 -3.02
CA VAL A 448 31.28 12.66 -4.44
C VAL A 448 29.95 11.97 -4.59
N LYS A 449 29.71 10.92 -3.80
CA LYS A 449 28.47 10.14 -3.85
C LYS A 449 28.08 9.68 -2.45
N THR A 450 26.77 9.69 -2.21
CA THR A 450 26.16 8.97 -1.09
C THR A 450 25.13 8.01 -1.67
N CYS A 451 25.26 6.73 -1.33
CA CYS A 451 24.25 5.72 -1.59
C CYS A 451 23.59 5.32 -0.27
N VAL A 452 22.32 4.93 -0.32
CA VAL A 452 21.54 4.56 0.86
C VAL A 452 20.93 3.19 0.63
N GLN A 453 20.85 2.39 1.70
CA GLN A 453 20.16 1.09 1.70
C GLN A 453 20.66 0.10 0.65
N THR A 454 21.96 0.03 0.51
CA THR A 454 22.63 -0.79 -0.50
C THR A 454 23.91 -1.35 0.10
N ASP A 455 24.34 -2.50 -0.39
CA ASP A 455 25.64 -3.09 -0.11
C ASP A 455 26.71 -2.59 -1.08
N GLU A 456 26.33 -1.96 -2.19
CA GLU A 456 27.24 -1.43 -3.19
C GLU A 456 26.96 0.05 -3.50
N CYS A 457 28.02 0.84 -3.67
CA CYS A 457 27.94 2.22 -4.11
C CYS A 457 28.98 2.53 -5.18
N GLN A 458 28.52 2.90 -6.36
CA GLN A 458 29.38 3.31 -7.48
C GLN A 458 29.37 4.84 -7.61
N ALA A 459 30.55 5.45 -7.55
CA ALA A 459 30.74 6.89 -7.62
C ALA A 459 31.61 7.25 -8.83
N VAL A 460 31.02 7.89 -9.84
CA VAL A 460 31.76 8.38 -11.01
C VAL A 460 32.74 9.46 -10.57
N ILE A 461 33.99 9.37 -11.03
CA ILE A 461 35.04 10.34 -10.71
C ILE A 461 34.68 11.68 -11.37
N PRO A 462 34.56 12.79 -10.61
CA PRO A 462 34.27 14.11 -11.16
C PRO A 462 35.35 14.59 -12.14
N SER A 463 34.97 15.36 -13.15
CA SER A 463 35.86 15.79 -14.23
C SER A 463 37.09 16.58 -13.77
N ASP A 464 36.98 17.36 -12.70
CA ASP A 464 38.09 18.12 -12.11
C ASP A 464 39.10 17.23 -11.39
N ILE A 465 38.66 16.09 -10.83
CA ILE A 465 39.55 15.07 -10.25
C ILE A 465 40.13 14.20 -11.37
N LEU A 466 39.30 13.85 -12.36
CA LEU A 466 39.70 13.06 -13.53
C LEU A 466 40.78 13.76 -14.37
N ALA A 467 40.80 15.10 -14.35
CA ALA A 467 41.83 15.92 -14.99
C ALA A 467 43.24 15.79 -14.36
N GLY A 468 43.33 15.26 -13.13
CA GLY A 468 44.60 15.09 -12.41
C GLY A 468 45.39 13.83 -12.81
N ASP A 469 46.56 13.67 -12.18
CA ASP A 469 47.44 12.51 -12.39
C ASP A 469 46.88 11.24 -11.74
N ALA A 470 46.24 11.37 -10.58
CA ALA A 470 45.71 10.27 -9.78
C ALA A 470 44.47 10.71 -8.99
N VAL A 471 43.70 9.73 -8.53
CA VAL A 471 42.58 9.92 -7.58
C VAL A 471 42.91 9.28 -6.25
N ALA A 472 42.72 10.04 -5.18
CA ALA A 472 42.62 9.49 -3.84
C ALA A 472 41.16 9.27 -3.49
N TYR A 473 40.85 8.14 -2.87
CA TYR A 473 39.49 7.85 -2.41
C TYR A 473 39.49 7.22 -1.02
N ARG A 474 38.39 7.48 -0.31
CA ARG A 474 38.07 6.89 0.99
C ARG A 474 36.60 6.58 1.04
N ILE A 475 36.25 5.44 1.61
CA ILE A 475 34.86 5.03 1.77
C ILE A 475 34.50 4.94 3.24
N THR A 476 33.33 5.45 3.58
CA THR A 476 32.70 5.20 4.88
C THR A 476 31.32 4.60 4.67
N ALA A 477 31.05 3.49 5.33
CA ALA A 477 29.72 2.91 5.44
C ALA A 477 29.22 3.07 6.88
N THR A 478 27.92 3.34 7.05
CA THR A 478 27.28 3.39 8.36
C THR A 478 25.97 2.63 8.33
N GLU A 479 25.61 2.04 9.46
CA GLU A 479 24.24 1.64 9.72
C GLU A 479 23.30 2.86 9.75
N ALA A 480 22.00 2.60 9.78
CA ALA A 480 20.97 3.63 9.82
C ALA A 480 21.13 4.52 11.06
N GLU A 481 21.02 5.82 10.85
CA GLU A 481 21.24 6.81 11.90
C GLU A 481 20.29 6.60 13.10
N GLY A 482 20.85 6.59 14.30
CA GLY A 482 20.11 6.49 15.56
C GLY A 482 19.76 5.07 16.00
N VAL A 483 20.11 4.02 15.23
CA VAL A 483 19.98 2.64 15.71
C VAL A 483 20.90 2.40 16.92
N PRO A 484 20.52 1.56 17.89
CA PRO A 484 21.37 1.26 19.05
C PRO A 484 22.68 0.61 18.58
N ASP A 485 23.81 1.08 19.11
CA ASP A 485 25.14 0.57 18.77
C ASP A 485 25.42 0.61 17.25
N MET A 486 25.09 1.74 16.61
CA MET A 486 25.28 1.96 15.17
C MET A 486 26.74 1.67 14.75
N ALA A 487 26.91 0.67 13.88
CA ALA A 487 28.23 0.36 13.33
C ALA A 487 28.62 1.36 12.23
N THR A 488 29.90 1.75 12.22
CA THR A 488 30.54 2.54 11.16
C THR A 488 31.81 1.82 10.74
N ALA A 489 31.98 1.64 9.43
CA ALA A 489 33.20 1.10 8.83
C ALA A 489 33.79 2.16 7.92
N THR A 490 35.08 2.45 8.07
CA THR A 490 35.79 3.39 7.21
C THR A 490 37.04 2.71 6.69
N ALA A 491 37.16 2.64 5.36
CA ALA A 491 38.39 2.19 4.73
C ALA A 491 39.46 3.28 4.83
N ASP A 492 40.73 2.90 4.83
CA ASP A 492 41.85 3.84 4.71
C ASP A 492 41.83 4.55 3.34
N TRP A 493 42.54 5.68 3.26
CA TRP A 493 42.77 6.34 1.97
C TRP A 493 43.53 5.44 1.02
N ARG A 494 43.09 5.36 -0.22
CA ARG A 494 43.77 4.66 -1.30
C ARG A 494 43.97 5.56 -2.50
N ILE A 495 44.99 5.29 -3.29
CA ILE A 495 45.31 6.03 -4.51
C ILE A 495 45.27 5.09 -5.72
N THR A 496 44.65 5.58 -6.79
CA THR A 496 44.68 4.98 -8.12
C THR A 496 45.19 6.01 -9.13
N ASP A 497 46.16 5.61 -9.95
CA ASP A 497 46.67 6.45 -11.03
C ASP A 497 45.66 6.54 -12.16
N LEU A 498 45.47 7.75 -12.68
CA LEU A 498 44.61 8.04 -13.82
C LEU A 498 45.47 8.24 -15.07
N ASN A 499 46.52 9.04 -14.95
CA ASN A 499 47.42 9.33 -16.06
C ASN A 499 48.86 8.99 -15.66
N PRO A 500 49.45 7.91 -16.19
CA PRO A 500 50.88 7.70 -16.05
C PRO A 500 51.65 8.77 -16.85
N PRO A 501 52.74 9.34 -16.31
CA PRO A 501 53.64 10.17 -17.09
C PRO A 501 54.34 9.33 -18.16
N GLU A 502 54.77 9.96 -19.25
CA GLU A 502 55.62 9.30 -20.24
C GLU A 502 56.89 8.74 -19.55
N PRO A 503 57.45 7.60 -20.01
CA PRO A 503 58.58 6.89 -19.38
C PRO A 503 59.89 7.70 -19.16
N SER A 504 59.93 9.00 -19.46
CA SER A 504 61.13 9.84 -19.51
C SER A 504 61.17 11.00 -18.52
N GLN A 505 60.19 11.16 -17.60
CA GLN A 505 60.08 12.37 -16.75
C GLN A 505 60.25 12.20 -15.23
N GLY A 506 60.96 11.19 -14.75
CA GLY A 506 61.35 11.04 -13.33
C GLY A 506 62.89 11.02 -13.14
N PRO A 507 63.48 11.69 -12.13
CA PRO A 507 64.93 11.63 -11.87
C PRO A 507 65.38 10.40 -11.06
N GLU A 508 64.47 9.54 -10.62
CA GLU A 508 64.80 8.26 -9.97
C GLU A 508 63.85 7.19 -10.50
N VAL A 509 64.38 6.00 -10.79
CA VAL A 509 63.75 4.80 -11.39
C VAL A 509 63.87 4.70 -12.92
N THR A 510 64.98 4.10 -13.37
CA THR A 510 65.23 3.63 -14.75
C THR A 510 64.55 2.28 -15.04
N LEU A 511 63.44 1.92 -14.40
CA LEU A 511 62.92 0.54 -14.35
C LEU A 511 61.38 0.53 -14.38
N VAL A 512 60.81 0.00 -15.46
CA VAL A 512 59.39 -0.39 -15.66
C VAL A 512 58.32 0.71 -15.37
N PRO A 513 57.48 1.12 -16.36
CA PRO A 513 56.34 2.00 -16.08
C PRO A 513 55.33 1.29 -15.15
N LEU A 514 55.28 1.74 -13.89
CA LEU A 514 54.45 1.21 -12.81
C LEU A 514 53.29 2.13 -12.47
N TRP A 515 52.10 1.57 -12.33
CA TRP A 515 50.87 2.32 -12.03
C TRP A 515 50.26 1.81 -10.72
N ARG A 516 49.77 2.73 -9.89
CA ARG A 516 48.98 2.42 -8.70
C ARG A 516 47.58 2.03 -9.14
N ALA A 517 47.22 0.75 -9.04
CA ALA A 517 45.85 0.31 -9.28
C ALA A 517 44.98 0.53 -8.04
N SER A 518 45.52 0.19 -6.87
CA SER A 518 44.87 0.41 -5.58
C SER A 518 45.92 0.33 -4.49
N VAL A 519 46.50 1.48 -4.10
CA VAL A 519 47.62 1.50 -3.15
C VAL A 519 47.26 2.30 -1.90
N PRO A 520 47.57 1.80 -0.68
CA PRO A 520 47.36 2.54 0.55
C PRO A 520 48.04 3.89 0.56
N ALA A 521 47.36 4.89 1.10
CA ALA A 521 47.88 6.23 1.25
C ALA A 521 48.02 6.61 2.72
N ALA A 522 48.94 7.53 2.98
CA ALA A 522 49.13 8.18 4.27
C ALA A 522 48.88 9.68 4.12
N VAL A 523 48.24 10.26 5.13
CA VAL A 523 48.13 11.72 5.27
C VAL A 523 49.21 12.16 6.24
N ASN A 524 50.16 12.96 5.77
CA ASN A 524 51.21 13.46 6.63
C ASN A 524 50.70 14.58 7.55
N LYS A 525 51.53 15.00 8.51
CA LYS A 525 51.21 16.07 9.48
C LYS A 525 50.83 17.41 8.86
N ASP A 526 51.24 17.66 7.61
CA ASP A 526 50.96 18.89 6.87
C ASP A 526 49.66 18.79 6.05
N GLY A 527 48.87 17.72 6.27
CA GLY A 527 47.62 17.47 5.54
C GLY A 527 47.84 17.10 4.09
N LYS A 528 49.04 16.65 3.71
CA LYS A 528 49.32 16.19 2.36
C LYS A 528 49.18 14.69 2.25
N LEU A 529 48.61 14.25 1.14
CA LEU A 529 48.44 12.84 0.83
C LEU A 529 49.64 12.32 0.04
N THR A 530 50.20 11.18 0.48
CA THR A 530 51.24 10.42 -0.22
C THR A 530 50.90 8.94 -0.23
N THR A 531 51.49 8.19 -1.16
CA THR A 531 51.56 6.72 -1.04
C THR A 531 52.18 6.36 0.32
N ARG A 532 51.66 5.31 0.97
CA ARG A 532 52.29 4.74 2.17
C ARG A 532 53.70 4.25 1.80
N PRO A 533 54.72 4.37 2.67
CA PRO A 533 56.05 3.86 2.36
C PRO A 533 56.01 2.37 1.99
N LEU A 534 56.74 1.99 0.93
CA LEU A 534 56.74 0.61 0.40
C LEU A 534 57.18 -0.42 1.45
N ASN A 535 58.06 -0.03 2.38
CA ASN A 535 58.48 -0.91 3.47
C ASN A 535 57.42 -1.16 4.56
N GLN A 536 56.26 -0.50 4.44
CA GLN A 536 55.11 -0.65 5.33
C GLN A 536 53.91 -1.29 4.64
N THR A 537 54.08 -1.73 3.41
CA THR A 537 53.04 -2.37 2.60
C THR A 537 53.52 -3.71 2.11
N LEU A 538 52.57 -4.62 1.93
CA LEU A 538 52.77 -5.85 1.18
C LEU A 538 52.21 -5.60 -0.22
N ASP A 539 53.09 -5.53 -1.19
CA ASP A 539 52.81 -5.04 -2.53
C ASP A 539 52.80 -6.18 -3.56
N VAL A 540 51.75 -6.21 -4.37
CA VAL A 540 51.60 -7.13 -5.50
C VAL A 540 51.67 -6.34 -6.79
N ALA A 541 52.56 -6.73 -7.69
CA ALA A 541 52.73 -6.11 -9.00
C ALA A 541 52.27 -7.03 -10.13
N TYR A 542 51.18 -6.69 -10.80
CA TYR A 542 50.65 -7.45 -11.93
C TYR A 542 51.23 -7.00 -13.27
N ALA A 543 51.69 -7.95 -14.08
CA ALA A 543 52.12 -7.75 -15.46
C ALA A 543 51.17 -8.47 -16.44
N PRO A 544 50.91 -7.89 -17.63
CA PRO A 544 50.09 -8.53 -18.65
C PRO A 544 50.87 -9.66 -19.33
N GLY A 545 50.38 -10.89 -19.22
CA GLY A 545 50.91 -12.06 -19.90
C GLY A 545 50.33 -12.28 -21.30
N THR A 546 50.78 -13.34 -21.97
CA THR A 546 50.22 -13.77 -23.27
C THR A 546 48.69 -13.91 -23.18
N GLY A 547 47.99 -13.30 -24.14
CA GLY A 547 46.52 -13.23 -24.16
C GLY A 547 45.97 -11.83 -23.90
N TYR A 548 46.77 -10.94 -23.30
CA TYR A 548 46.40 -9.56 -23.05
C TYR A 548 47.22 -8.58 -23.90
N ASP A 549 46.59 -8.01 -24.95
CA ASP A 549 47.20 -6.97 -25.77
C ASP A 549 46.88 -5.57 -25.22
N THR A 550 47.71 -5.09 -24.30
CA THR A 550 47.56 -3.78 -23.67
C THR A 550 47.87 -2.61 -24.60
N SER A 551 48.35 -2.85 -25.84
CA SER A 551 48.48 -1.80 -26.86
C SER A 551 47.13 -1.36 -27.43
N THR A 552 46.09 -2.20 -27.26
CA THR A 552 44.71 -1.89 -27.65
C THR A 552 43.86 -1.53 -26.44
N LEU A 553 42.87 -0.66 -26.61
CA LEU A 553 41.91 -0.33 -25.54
C LEU A 553 41.13 -1.57 -25.06
N ALA A 554 40.82 -2.49 -25.97
CA ALA A 554 40.07 -3.70 -25.63
C ALA A 554 40.91 -4.67 -24.79
N GLY A 555 42.16 -4.94 -25.18
CA GLY A 555 43.05 -5.83 -24.44
C GLY A 555 43.51 -5.23 -23.11
N ALA A 556 43.76 -3.91 -23.07
CA ALA A 556 43.97 -3.21 -21.81
C ALA A 556 42.78 -3.42 -20.86
N ARG A 557 41.53 -3.21 -21.35
CA ARG A 557 40.32 -3.45 -20.55
C ARG A 557 40.20 -4.87 -20.01
N GLN A 558 40.51 -5.86 -20.83
CA GLN A 558 40.50 -7.25 -20.39
C GLN A 558 41.50 -7.50 -19.27
N PHE A 559 42.72 -6.96 -19.39
CA PHE A 559 43.74 -7.08 -18.36
C PHE A 559 43.38 -6.34 -17.07
N GLY A 560 42.92 -5.09 -17.16
CA GLY A 560 42.50 -4.33 -15.98
C GLY A 560 41.30 -4.94 -15.25
N ASN A 561 40.38 -5.59 -15.97
CA ASN A 561 39.32 -6.40 -15.36
C ASN A 561 39.88 -7.64 -14.65
N ALA A 562 40.89 -8.32 -15.22
CA ALA A 562 41.55 -9.45 -14.57
C ALA A 562 42.28 -9.04 -13.29
N VAL A 563 42.89 -7.84 -13.27
CA VAL A 563 43.48 -7.25 -12.06
C VAL A 563 42.39 -6.90 -11.02
N ASP A 564 41.28 -6.28 -11.44
CA ASP A 564 40.13 -6.00 -10.54
C ASP A 564 39.57 -7.30 -9.94
N ASP A 565 39.40 -8.35 -10.75
CA ASP A 565 38.88 -9.63 -10.27
C ASP A 565 39.85 -10.32 -9.30
N ASN A 566 41.17 -10.28 -9.54
CA ASN A 566 42.17 -10.75 -8.58
C ASN A 566 42.13 -9.92 -7.29
N ALA A 567 42.03 -8.59 -7.37
CA ALA A 567 41.95 -7.74 -6.19
C ALA A 567 40.66 -7.94 -5.37
N TRP A 568 39.50 -8.13 -6.03
CA TRP A 568 38.26 -8.49 -5.32
C TRP A 568 38.31 -9.89 -4.72
N GLN A 569 39.00 -10.82 -5.38
CA GLN A 569 39.25 -12.16 -4.87
C GLN A 569 40.12 -12.12 -3.60
N LEU A 570 41.20 -11.32 -3.60
CA LEU A 570 42.05 -11.02 -2.44
C LEU A 570 41.30 -10.35 -1.28
N LEU A 571 40.15 -9.74 -1.55
CA LEU A 571 39.28 -9.16 -0.53
C LEU A 571 38.18 -10.13 -0.06
N GLY A 572 38.02 -11.29 -0.70
CA GLY A 572 36.90 -12.22 -0.47
C GLY A 572 35.53 -11.67 -0.90
N VAL A 573 35.47 -10.49 -1.52
CA VAL A 573 34.22 -9.80 -1.86
C VAL A 573 33.79 -10.22 -3.27
N ARG A 574 33.23 -11.43 -3.42
CA ARG A 574 32.47 -11.95 -4.61
C ARG A 574 32.28 -13.49 -4.59
N GLY A 575 32.73 -14.21 -3.56
CA GLY A 575 32.70 -15.67 -3.57
C GLY A 575 32.77 -16.32 -2.19
N ARG A 576 32.91 -17.65 -2.17
CA ARG A 576 33.08 -18.46 -0.95
C ARG A 576 34.54 -18.54 -0.47
N ILE A 577 35.43 -17.78 -1.10
CA ILE A 577 36.87 -17.81 -0.86
C ILE A 577 37.21 -16.65 0.06
N PHE A 578 37.86 -16.95 1.17
CA PHE A 578 38.05 -15.99 2.24
C PHE A 578 39.54 -15.86 2.62
N PRO A 579 40.27 -14.96 1.94
CA PRO A 579 41.63 -14.57 2.29
C PRO A 579 41.59 -13.62 3.50
N SER A 580 41.26 -14.18 4.65
CA SER A 580 41.07 -13.45 5.90
C SER A 580 42.27 -12.60 6.32
N SER A 581 43.51 -13.02 6.02
CA SER A 581 44.73 -12.25 6.33
C SER A 581 44.78 -10.95 5.53
N VAL A 582 44.58 -11.04 4.20
CA VAL A 582 44.61 -9.90 3.27
C VAL A 582 43.47 -8.94 3.56
N ALA A 583 42.26 -9.46 3.82
CA ALA A 583 41.11 -8.65 4.20
C ALA A 583 41.38 -7.83 5.48
N THR A 584 41.83 -8.49 6.54
CA THR A 584 42.14 -7.87 7.84
C THR A 584 43.22 -6.79 7.71
N HIS A 585 44.20 -7.02 6.84
CA HIS A 585 45.34 -6.12 6.61
C HIS A 585 45.23 -5.33 5.31
N TRP A 586 44.03 -5.15 4.74
CA TRP A 586 43.87 -4.49 3.44
C TRP A 586 44.46 -3.08 3.39
N SER A 587 44.50 -2.40 4.53
CA SER A 587 45.18 -1.10 4.70
C SER A 587 46.68 -1.12 4.42
N GLN A 588 47.31 -2.30 4.46
CA GLN A 588 48.74 -2.52 4.19
C GLN A 588 48.99 -3.20 2.85
N VAL A 589 47.95 -3.60 2.10
CA VAL A 589 48.13 -4.32 0.83
C VAL A 589 48.08 -3.32 -0.32
N GLY A 590 49.11 -3.28 -1.16
CA GLY A 590 49.17 -2.43 -2.35
C GLY A 590 49.08 -3.22 -3.65
N ILE A 591 48.23 -2.77 -4.57
CA ILE A 591 48.09 -3.36 -5.90
C ILE A 591 48.69 -2.42 -6.95
N TRP A 592 49.69 -2.94 -7.64
CA TRP A 592 50.48 -2.26 -8.66
C TRP A 592 50.34 -2.96 -10.00
N VAL A 593 50.54 -2.21 -11.07
CA VAL A 593 50.46 -2.72 -12.43
C VAL A 593 51.68 -2.30 -13.23
N GLN A 594 52.27 -3.25 -13.94
CA GLN A 594 53.31 -3.04 -14.93
C GLN A 594 52.69 -2.92 -16.32
N ASN A 595 53.20 -2.01 -17.15
CA ASN A 595 52.77 -1.89 -18.54
C ASN A 595 53.74 -2.56 -19.54
N ILE A 596 54.48 -3.59 -19.10
CA ILE A 596 55.38 -4.37 -19.95
C ILE A 596 54.78 -5.77 -20.11
N PRO A 597 54.40 -6.18 -21.34
CA PRO A 597 53.89 -7.51 -21.57
C PRO A 597 54.98 -8.57 -21.40
N VAL A 598 54.60 -9.69 -20.81
CA VAL A 598 55.47 -10.84 -20.60
C VAL A 598 54.95 -11.99 -21.45
N GLU A 599 55.81 -12.55 -22.30
CA GLU A 599 55.44 -13.75 -23.02
C GLU A 599 55.30 -14.91 -22.03
N VAL A 600 54.13 -15.53 -22.00
CA VAL A 600 53.87 -16.81 -21.33
C VAL A 600 53.57 -17.86 -22.41
N LYS A 601 54.15 -19.05 -22.26
CA LYS A 601 53.93 -20.19 -23.15
C LYS A 601 53.94 -21.49 -22.35
N VAL A 602 53.37 -22.53 -22.94
CA VAL A 602 53.49 -23.89 -22.39
C VAL A 602 54.95 -24.33 -22.53
N ASP A 603 55.57 -24.73 -21.42
CA ASP A 603 56.87 -25.38 -21.44
C ASP A 603 56.70 -26.82 -21.98
N PRO A 604 57.34 -27.15 -23.12
CA PRO A 604 57.21 -28.48 -23.70
C PRO A 604 57.91 -29.58 -22.89
N ASP A 605 58.86 -29.21 -22.01
CA ASP A 605 59.76 -30.17 -21.35
C ASP A 605 59.45 -30.38 -19.86
N SER A 606 58.55 -29.59 -19.25
CA SER A 606 58.24 -29.61 -17.81
C SER A 606 56.75 -29.84 -17.51
N GLY A 607 56.16 -30.86 -18.12
CA GLY A 607 54.79 -31.28 -17.77
C GLY A 607 53.71 -30.22 -18.01
N ALA A 608 53.91 -29.35 -19.02
CA ALA A 608 53.03 -28.24 -19.41
C ALA A 608 52.99 -27.05 -18.43
N LEU A 609 53.99 -26.86 -17.57
CA LEU A 609 54.14 -25.64 -16.77
C LEU A 609 54.19 -24.37 -17.64
N CYS A 610 53.81 -23.25 -17.05
CA CYS A 610 53.98 -21.95 -17.66
C CYS A 610 55.46 -21.57 -17.70
N ALA A 611 56.02 -21.47 -18.90
CA ALA A 611 57.31 -20.85 -19.15
C ALA A 611 57.09 -19.37 -19.48
N ARG A 612 57.84 -18.51 -18.81
CA ARG A 612 57.85 -17.07 -19.05
C ARG A 612 59.10 -16.64 -19.83
N GLY A 613 58.92 -15.65 -20.70
CA GLY A 613 60.02 -14.94 -21.35
C GLY A 613 60.79 -14.03 -20.38
N PRO A 614 61.72 -13.21 -20.89
CA PRO A 614 62.44 -12.25 -20.07
C PRO A 614 61.48 -11.30 -19.34
N PHE A 615 61.60 -11.25 -18.02
CA PHE A 615 60.75 -10.44 -17.14
C PHE A 615 61.64 -9.71 -16.13
N SER A 616 61.43 -8.41 -15.98
CA SER A 616 62.12 -7.59 -14.97
C SER A 616 61.14 -7.36 -13.81
N PRO A 617 61.19 -8.15 -12.74
CA PRO A 617 60.28 -8.01 -11.62
C PRO A 617 60.46 -6.67 -10.92
N VAL A 618 59.41 -6.24 -10.23
CA VAL A 618 59.43 -5.06 -9.36
C VAL A 618 60.15 -5.44 -8.08
N SER A 619 61.30 -4.82 -7.83
CA SER A 619 62.18 -5.21 -6.73
C SER A 619 61.61 -4.93 -5.33
N PHE A 620 60.64 -4.03 -5.22
CA PHE A 620 59.97 -3.75 -3.94
C PHE A 620 58.72 -4.61 -3.70
N ALA A 621 58.18 -5.27 -4.73
CA ALA A 621 56.96 -6.06 -4.58
C ALA A 621 57.28 -7.44 -4.01
N GLU A 622 56.57 -7.83 -2.96
CA GLU A 622 56.63 -9.17 -2.36
C GLU A 622 56.21 -10.24 -3.37
N ALA A 623 55.27 -9.94 -4.27
CA ALA A 623 54.86 -10.84 -5.33
C ALA A 623 54.67 -10.12 -6.67
N ASN A 624 55.11 -10.77 -7.75
CA ASN A 624 54.99 -10.27 -9.12
C ASN A 624 54.14 -11.24 -9.94
N GLY A 625 52.86 -10.96 -10.09
CA GLY A 625 51.93 -11.81 -10.82
C GLY A 625 51.92 -11.53 -12.32
N ILE A 626 52.01 -12.55 -13.16
CA ILE A 626 51.84 -12.46 -14.61
C ILE A 626 50.48 -13.08 -14.94
N LEU A 627 49.48 -12.23 -15.20
CA LEU A 627 48.14 -12.71 -15.55
C LEU A 627 48.09 -13.05 -17.05
N HIS A 628 47.65 -14.24 -17.43
CA HIS A 628 47.58 -14.66 -18.85
C HIS A 628 46.30 -15.43 -19.17
N THR A 629 46.11 -15.78 -20.44
CA THR A 629 45.03 -16.67 -20.88
C THR A 629 45.55 -17.94 -21.54
N VAL A 630 46.85 -18.21 -21.40
CA VAL A 630 47.48 -19.42 -21.93
C VAL A 630 47.08 -20.60 -21.08
N ASN A 631 46.66 -21.67 -21.73
CA ASN A 631 46.38 -22.95 -21.07
C ASN A 631 47.70 -23.70 -20.81
N CYS A 632 48.45 -23.23 -19.83
CA CYS A 632 49.59 -23.89 -19.22
C CYS A 632 49.32 -24.04 -17.72
N ARG A 633 50.08 -24.88 -17.04
CA ARG A 633 49.99 -25.03 -15.59
C ARG A 633 50.71 -23.87 -14.91
N ASP A 634 49.92 -23.06 -14.22
CA ASP A 634 50.37 -21.90 -13.46
C ASP A 634 51.35 -22.24 -12.35
N ASN A 635 52.18 -21.26 -12.01
CA ASN A 635 53.40 -21.53 -11.27
C ASN A 635 54.07 -20.27 -10.62
N ALA A 636 54.56 -20.37 -9.36
CA ALA A 636 55.37 -19.38 -8.61
C ALA A 636 56.91 -19.63 -8.45
N THR A 637 57.79 -18.89 -9.14
CA THR A 637 59.26 -19.02 -8.98
C THR A 637 59.90 -17.77 -8.41
N GLY A 638 60.28 -17.85 -7.12
CA GLY A 638 60.95 -16.77 -6.40
C GLY A 638 59.92 -15.84 -5.75
N ASN A 639 59.79 -14.64 -6.31
CA ASN A 639 58.72 -13.68 -5.99
C ASN A 639 57.89 -13.37 -7.25
N ILE A 640 57.80 -14.34 -8.17
CA ILE A 640 57.16 -14.17 -9.48
C ILE A 640 56.28 -15.37 -9.77
N PHE A 641 54.99 -15.11 -9.96
CA PHE A 641 54.00 -16.12 -10.30
C PHE A 641 53.32 -15.87 -11.63
N THR A 642 52.74 -16.92 -12.20
CA THR A 642 51.80 -16.82 -13.33
C THR A 642 50.41 -17.26 -12.89
N ALA A 643 49.35 -16.68 -13.47
CA ALA A 643 47.99 -17.07 -13.16
C ALA A 643 47.04 -16.86 -14.34
N ASP A 644 46.24 -17.88 -14.66
CA ASP A 644 45.19 -17.81 -15.68
C ASP A 644 43.82 -17.34 -15.15
N SER A 645 43.65 -17.34 -13.83
CA SER A 645 42.39 -17.05 -13.15
C SER A 645 42.62 -16.45 -11.77
N PRO A 646 41.66 -15.67 -11.22
CA PRO A 646 41.80 -15.06 -9.89
C PRO A 646 42.02 -16.07 -8.75
N ILE A 647 41.42 -17.26 -8.88
CA ILE A 647 41.52 -18.32 -7.87
C ILE A 647 42.94 -18.90 -7.85
N VAL A 648 43.53 -19.08 -9.02
CA VAL A 648 44.92 -19.53 -9.14
C VAL A 648 45.87 -18.40 -8.72
N GLY A 649 45.62 -17.16 -9.13
CA GLY A 649 46.42 -16.01 -8.71
C GLY A 649 46.46 -15.81 -7.19
N TRP A 650 45.38 -16.17 -6.49
CA TRP A 650 45.37 -16.23 -5.03
C TRP A 650 46.29 -17.32 -4.46
N HIS A 651 46.19 -18.55 -4.97
CA HIS A 651 47.04 -19.67 -4.57
C HIS A 651 48.53 -19.35 -4.80
N GLU A 652 48.87 -18.82 -5.97
CA GLU A 652 50.25 -18.51 -6.31
C GLU A 652 50.82 -17.31 -5.54
N PHE A 653 49.96 -16.36 -5.15
CA PHE A 653 50.36 -15.25 -4.29
C PHE A 653 50.85 -15.74 -2.92
N HIS A 654 50.25 -16.79 -2.34
CA HIS A 654 50.69 -17.36 -1.06
C HIS A 654 52.12 -17.89 -1.12
N HIS A 655 52.47 -18.58 -2.21
CA HIS A 655 53.83 -19.08 -2.43
C HIS A 655 54.85 -17.95 -2.45
N ASP A 656 54.59 -16.92 -3.24
CA ASP A 656 55.53 -15.84 -3.46
C ASP A 656 55.63 -14.89 -2.25
N ALA A 657 54.49 -14.42 -1.72
CA ALA A 657 54.46 -13.39 -0.70
C ALA A 657 54.71 -13.91 0.72
N TYR A 658 54.30 -15.15 1.01
CA TYR A 658 54.37 -15.73 2.36
C TYR A 658 55.40 -16.86 2.48
N HIS A 659 56.06 -17.23 1.38
CA HIS A 659 57.03 -18.33 1.35
C HIS A 659 56.43 -19.67 1.81
N GLU A 660 55.18 -19.92 1.41
CA GLU A 660 54.48 -21.18 1.65
C GLU A 660 54.93 -22.27 0.66
N GLY A 661 55.04 -23.51 1.14
CA GLY A 661 55.62 -24.62 0.37
C GLY A 661 54.61 -25.26 -0.58
N ASP A 662 55.00 -25.53 -1.83
CA ASP A 662 54.12 -26.08 -2.87
C ASP A 662 53.90 -27.61 -2.79
N GLU A 663 52.76 -28.08 -3.32
CA GLU A 663 52.20 -29.42 -3.17
C GLU A 663 52.57 -30.41 -4.28
N TYR A 664 53.22 -29.96 -5.35
CA TYR A 664 53.42 -30.79 -6.53
C TYR A 664 54.84 -31.38 -6.61
N CYS A 665 54.96 -32.71 -6.66
CA CYS A 665 56.26 -33.37 -6.56
C CYS A 665 57.01 -33.68 -7.84
N CYS A 666 56.33 -33.68 -8.99
CA CYS A 666 56.69 -34.68 -10.00
C CYS A 666 56.78 -34.20 -11.46
N ASP A 667 56.55 -32.91 -11.77
CA ASP A 667 56.38 -32.46 -13.17
C ASP A 667 57.31 -31.29 -13.59
N GLY A 668 58.59 -31.31 -13.19
CA GLY A 668 59.62 -30.50 -13.86
C GLY A 668 59.74 -29.03 -13.44
N GLY A 669 59.02 -28.61 -12.40
CA GLY A 669 59.20 -27.38 -11.63
C GLY A 669 58.37 -27.51 -10.35
N TYR A 670 58.77 -26.80 -9.29
CA TYR A 670 58.23 -26.86 -7.92
C TYR A 670 58.67 -28.11 -7.16
N SER A 671 59.48 -27.88 -6.12
CA SER A 671 59.92 -28.91 -5.19
C SER A 671 59.06 -28.83 -3.95
N PHE A 672 58.78 -29.96 -3.30
CA PHE A 672 58.52 -29.93 -1.87
C PHE A 672 59.69 -29.22 -1.17
N GLY A 673 59.44 -27.98 -0.79
CA GLY A 673 60.42 -27.11 -0.18
C GLY A 673 60.13 -26.99 1.30
N ALA A 674 61.15 -26.59 2.06
CA ALA A 674 60.98 -26.07 3.41
C ALA A 674 60.26 -24.71 3.34
N GLY A 675 58.97 -24.74 3.02
CA GLY A 675 58.06 -23.61 3.20
C GLY A 675 57.72 -23.46 4.67
N ILE A 676 57.19 -22.30 5.05
CA ILE A 676 56.90 -21.99 6.46
C ILE A 676 55.75 -22.87 7.03
N ASN A 677 54.92 -23.44 6.15
CA ASN A 677 53.79 -24.32 6.48
C ASN A 677 54.05 -25.82 6.21
N THR A 678 55.26 -26.22 5.77
CA THR A 678 55.63 -27.62 5.52
C THR A 678 56.77 -28.10 6.42
N TYR A 679 56.78 -29.39 6.76
CA TYR A 679 57.71 -29.99 7.74
C TYR A 679 58.31 -31.29 7.21
N ALA A 680 59.59 -31.54 7.47
CA ALA A 680 60.30 -32.69 6.91
C ALA A 680 60.01 -34.02 7.64
N SER A 681 59.24 -33.99 8.73
CA SER A 681 58.82 -35.18 9.47
C SER A 681 57.57 -34.93 10.32
N LEU A 682 56.86 -36.01 10.68
CA LEU A 682 55.76 -35.95 11.65
C LEU A 682 56.18 -35.31 12.97
N ALA A 683 57.37 -35.65 13.47
CA ALA A 683 57.87 -35.13 14.75
C ALA A 683 58.17 -33.62 14.69
N GLU A 684 58.59 -33.12 13.52
CA GLU A 684 58.81 -31.70 13.29
C GLU A 684 57.48 -30.96 13.15
N CYS A 685 56.53 -31.51 12.39
CA CYS A 685 55.17 -31.00 12.30
C CYS A 685 54.52 -30.91 13.68
N GLN A 686 54.60 -31.97 14.49
CA GLN A 686 54.00 -31.98 15.83
C GLN A 686 54.64 -30.97 16.79
N ARG A 687 55.88 -30.54 16.53
CA ARG A 687 56.59 -29.57 17.36
C ARG A 687 56.34 -28.14 16.92
N ASN A 688 56.34 -27.92 15.60
CA ASN A 688 56.40 -26.59 15.01
C ASN A 688 55.10 -26.19 14.31
N GLY A 689 54.20 -27.12 14.03
CA GLY A 689 52.86 -26.90 13.49
C GLY A 689 51.94 -26.15 14.44
N SER A 690 50.92 -25.50 13.88
CA SER A 690 49.84 -24.86 14.65
C SER A 690 49.05 -25.84 15.51
N ASP A 691 48.91 -27.10 15.09
CA ASP A 691 48.23 -28.16 15.84
C ASP A 691 48.88 -29.53 15.60
N ALA A 692 49.54 -30.05 16.64
CA ALA A 692 50.21 -31.35 16.58
C ALA A 692 49.26 -32.52 16.27
N SER A 693 47.96 -32.39 16.54
CA SER A 693 46.97 -33.44 16.31
C SER A 693 46.45 -33.52 14.88
N THR A 694 46.66 -32.47 14.09
CA THR A 694 46.25 -32.40 12.67
C THR A 694 47.38 -32.75 11.72
N CYS A 695 48.59 -32.99 12.24
CA CYS A 695 49.75 -33.35 11.43
C CYS A 695 49.52 -34.58 10.56
N ASN A 696 49.54 -34.37 9.25
CA ASN A 696 49.39 -35.41 8.25
C ASN A 696 50.46 -35.30 7.18
N GLU A 697 50.79 -36.45 6.61
CA GLU A 697 51.70 -36.52 5.46
C GLU A 697 50.94 -36.05 4.21
N ILE A 698 51.55 -35.13 3.46
CA ILE A 698 51.03 -34.69 2.17
C ILE A 698 51.11 -35.87 1.21
N SER A 699 50.04 -36.10 0.46
CA SER A 699 49.96 -37.15 -0.55
C SER A 699 49.55 -36.55 -1.89
N ASP A 700 50.26 -36.92 -2.95
CA ASP A 700 49.98 -36.52 -4.32
C ASP A 700 49.52 -37.71 -5.19
N SER A 701 49.44 -37.49 -6.50
CA SER A 701 49.03 -38.50 -7.48
C SER A 701 49.99 -39.70 -7.61
N THR A 702 51.22 -39.59 -7.09
CA THR A 702 52.27 -40.60 -7.13
C THR A 702 52.50 -41.30 -5.79
N GLY A 703 52.03 -40.72 -4.68
CA GLY A 703 52.02 -41.35 -3.36
C GLY A 703 52.23 -40.38 -2.21
N ARG A 704 52.84 -40.88 -1.13
CA ARG A 704 53.23 -40.10 0.04
C ARG A 704 54.55 -39.38 -0.24
N THR A 705 54.60 -38.12 0.15
CA THR A 705 55.65 -37.18 -0.28
C THR A 705 56.84 -37.11 0.68
N GLY A 706 56.69 -37.64 1.90
CA GLY A 706 57.64 -37.47 3.00
C GLY A 706 57.53 -36.12 3.72
N TRP A 707 56.75 -35.19 3.19
CA TRP A 707 56.48 -33.89 3.80
C TRP A 707 55.18 -33.92 4.58
N TRP A 708 55.19 -33.17 5.67
CA TRP A 708 54.10 -33.10 6.63
C TRP A 708 53.61 -31.67 6.70
N ARG A 709 52.34 -31.51 7.03
CA ARG A 709 51.73 -30.22 7.31
C ARG A 709 50.77 -30.36 8.47
N SER A 710 50.47 -29.25 9.12
CA SER A 710 49.65 -29.21 10.33
C SER A 710 48.17 -29.03 10.00
N ASP A 711 47.66 -29.76 9.02
CA ASP A 711 46.39 -29.45 8.36
C ASP A 711 45.42 -30.63 8.41
N GLY A 712 44.26 -30.46 9.05
CA GLY A 712 43.20 -31.46 9.04
C GLY A 712 42.76 -31.88 7.61
N PRO A 713 41.93 -32.93 7.44
CA PRO A 713 41.67 -33.58 6.14
C PRO A 713 40.85 -32.78 5.10
N LEU A 714 40.64 -31.48 5.27
CA LEU A 714 39.82 -30.63 4.39
C LEU A 714 40.67 -29.83 3.38
N SER A 715 40.01 -29.01 2.58
CA SER A 715 40.57 -28.00 1.67
C SER A 715 41.38 -26.90 2.39
N ASP A 716 42.48 -26.49 1.79
CA ASP A 716 43.58 -25.62 2.25
C ASP A 716 43.96 -24.76 1.03
N VAL A 717 44.47 -23.52 1.15
CA VAL A 717 44.94 -22.75 -0.03
C VAL A 717 45.85 -23.58 -0.92
N MET A 718 46.62 -24.49 -0.30
CA MET A 718 47.55 -25.39 -0.95
C MET A 718 46.87 -26.49 -1.81
N ILE A 719 45.86 -27.23 -1.28
CA ILE A 719 45.12 -28.28 -2.03
C ILE A 719 43.93 -27.73 -2.82
N SER A 720 43.33 -26.67 -2.30
CA SER A 720 42.00 -26.19 -2.61
C SER A 720 41.90 -24.71 -2.30
N ASN A 721 42.29 -23.93 -3.29
CA ASN A 721 42.45 -22.48 -3.47
C ASN A 721 41.37 -21.56 -2.85
N THR A 722 40.91 -21.82 -1.62
CA THR A 722 39.63 -21.29 -1.12
C THR A 722 39.66 -20.82 0.32
N ILE A 723 40.51 -21.33 1.22
CA ILE A 723 40.53 -20.93 2.63
C ILE A 723 41.93 -21.09 3.24
N GLU A 724 42.44 -20.02 3.88
CA GLU A 724 43.69 -20.04 4.67
C GLU A 724 43.50 -20.82 5.97
N ARG A 725 44.53 -21.57 6.35
CA ARG A 725 44.56 -22.33 7.59
C ARG A 725 45.48 -21.71 8.62
N ALA A 726 45.52 -22.30 9.81
CA ALA A 726 46.28 -21.74 10.92
C ALA A 726 47.79 -21.59 10.62
N ASP A 727 48.40 -22.50 9.85
CA ASP A 727 49.81 -22.38 9.44
C ASP A 727 50.01 -21.32 8.35
N ASP A 728 49.11 -21.23 7.36
CA ASP A 728 49.14 -20.19 6.31
C ASP A 728 48.92 -18.80 6.94
N LEU A 729 47.89 -18.66 7.78
CA LEU A 729 47.61 -17.45 8.53
C LEU A 729 48.81 -17.04 9.39
N ARG A 730 49.51 -18.00 10.01
CA ARG A 730 50.72 -17.67 10.77
C ARG A 730 51.83 -17.12 9.88
N ALA A 731 52.00 -17.63 8.66
CA ALA A 731 52.97 -17.11 7.68
C ALA A 731 52.57 -15.71 7.20
N ALA A 732 51.31 -15.53 6.80
CA ALA A 732 50.74 -14.26 6.38
C ALA A 732 50.85 -13.18 7.48
N GLU A 733 50.45 -13.50 8.72
CA GLU A 733 50.57 -12.59 9.86
C GLU A 733 52.03 -12.23 10.17
N ALA A 734 52.98 -13.14 9.97
CA ALA A 734 54.40 -12.83 10.12
C ALA A 734 54.88 -11.82 9.07
N ALA A 735 54.41 -11.94 7.82
CA ALA A 735 54.69 -10.99 6.75
C ALA A 735 54.07 -9.61 7.05
N PHE A 736 52.79 -9.55 7.41
CA PHE A 736 52.15 -8.29 7.80
C PHE A 736 52.78 -7.66 9.05
N ALA A 737 53.20 -8.45 10.04
CA ALA A 737 53.93 -7.94 11.21
C ALA A 737 55.33 -7.39 10.85
N LYS A 738 55.97 -7.90 9.77
CA LYS A 738 57.20 -7.33 9.21
C LYS A 738 56.91 -5.97 8.58
N CYS A 739 55.86 -5.86 7.75
CA CYS A 739 55.44 -4.60 7.14
C CYS A 739 55.03 -3.56 8.19
N GLY A 740 54.27 -3.95 9.21
CA GLY A 740 53.89 -3.07 10.33
C GLY A 740 55.08 -2.49 11.12
N ARG A 741 56.25 -3.14 11.06
CA ARG A 741 57.52 -2.65 11.62
C ARG A 741 58.37 -1.83 10.64
N ALA A 742 57.82 -1.52 9.46
CA ALA A 742 58.50 -0.85 8.36
C ALA A 742 59.72 -1.64 7.82
N GLN A 743 59.58 -2.98 7.75
CA GLN A 743 60.65 -3.91 7.39
C GLN A 743 60.30 -4.82 6.20
N CYS A 744 59.20 -4.56 5.51
CA CYS A 744 59.05 -5.08 4.16
C CYS A 744 60.17 -4.44 3.30
#